data_AF-A0A970GYC6-F1
#
_entry.id   AF-A0A970GYC6-F1
#
_cell.length_a   1.000
_cell.length_b   1.000
_cell.length_c   1.000
_cell.angle_alpha   90.00
_cell.angle_beta   90.00
_cell.angle_gamma   90.00
#
_symmetry.space_group_name_H-M   'P 1'
#
loop_
_entity.id
_entity.type
_entity.pdbx_description
1 polymer ?
#
loop_
_entity_poly.entity_id
_entity_poly.type
_entity_poly.pdbx_seq_one_letter_code
_entity_poly.pdbx_strand_id
1 'polypeptide(L)'
;MNARILACLVFLGALLVYKVTLHPGFFPGESARQVAVALFRAPNTTYVQRTVASKKDAPVVFDRRRQVRADESVQYDMQDGTMIQEHRMTLRTRYRVWSLVSSLFARHVPIGSLDARMNSLPAFFGALNAALLFALVRSLLLLLNFHISPLPANRRKTAATLAGLAAAVALSAAIPCWIAATRCLPHTFEIFLMLASGYLMLMSGIRHNEHLMFVAAFLLGIGLLEAEEGVWMAPLMLFFAARAIRTGGLGFTHGGVALLSGVVFGVMGYLIINWLGPHGGAGSPFMLPFREMTQTLRSMAGTLSGGWLRSAHMVVMACFVVLPLLATVAMLVWGDQDLTGVSTMLMLLTLLGTTTFALTGGSFSPWGAYRSSTILRLPCTLFLLAALVVGFLMGKGCLMAGGRILPDITRGNRRRGFPGDDDEGGESPLGRLIMGYLCVLLIATGAFNFREVMDWREPLAGKVAAETVRRLDGRRWVVADGMQGLLIRLHGRMAGKPVALLAFNDTPGRLPSAWQIEALLGDPAFAGLNAGRLRQMVQGTNPVSFVQALLTLAPRAEEHVLVLRDPDLWRRAGRRPLPDVIGFRGGQADGEAVVDWQGLLQEHHSFWDQVEELPALGPYAPVWIRGQRATVRKQLHDVGTCLADELARAGHTEDAQAALNRANRIKEEPLPSAQDIFY
;
A
#
# COMPACT_ATOMS: atom_id res chain seq x y z
N MET A 1 6.68 -11.01 35.13
CA MET A 1 5.58 -10.46 34.32
C MET A 1 5.20 -11.45 33.22
N ASN A 2 3.91 -11.81 33.08
CA ASN A 2 3.48 -12.84 32.13
C ASN A 2 3.65 -12.33 30.69
N ALA A 3 4.35 -13.10 29.85
CA ALA A 3 4.63 -12.75 28.45
C ALA A 3 3.38 -12.41 27.64
N ARG A 4 2.26 -13.03 27.98
CA ARG A 4 0.94 -12.77 27.39
C ARG A 4 0.46 -11.34 27.67
N ILE A 5 0.63 -10.86 28.90
CA ILE A 5 0.26 -9.50 29.30
C ILE A 5 1.08 -8.48 28.50
N LEU A 6 2.40 -8.71 28.38
CA LEU A 6 3.27 -7.81 27.62
C LEU A 6 2.91 -7.79 26.12
N ALA A 7 2.59 -8.94 25.52
CA ALA A 7 2.09 -9.00 24.14
C ALA A 7 0.77 -8.24 23.96
N CYS A 8 -0.17 -8.34 24.92
CA CYS A 8 -1.40 -7.55 24.93
C CYS A 8 -1.13 -6.05 25.07
N LEU A 9 -0.15 -5.64 25.89
CA LEU A 9 0.23 -4.22 26.02
C LEU A 9 0.85 -3.70 24.72
N VAL A 10 1.71 -4.48 24.05
CA VAL A 10 2.26 -4.13 22.72
C VAL A 10 1.14 -3.97 21.71
N PHE A 11 0.18 -4.91 21.68
CA PHE A 11 -1.00 -4.82 20.83
C PHE A 11 -1.80 -3.53 21.07
N LEU A 12 -2.18 -3.27 22.33
CA LEU A 12 -2.97 -2.10 22.70
C LEU A 12 -2.23 -0.79 22.40
N GLY A 13 -0.92 -0.73 22.68
CA GLY A 13 -0.09 0.44 22.39
C GLY A 13 -0.05 0.75 20.90
N ALA A 14 0.25 -0.26 20.06
CA ALA A 14 0.27 -0.08 18.60
C ALA A 14 -1.12 0.30 18.05
N LEU A 15 -2.19 -0.32 18.56
CA LEU A 15 -3.55 -0.03 18.12
C LEU A 15 -3.97 1.41 18.44
N LEU A 16 -3.63 1.91 19.63
CA LEU A 16 -3.93 3.30 20.03
C LEU A 16 -3.20 4.30 19.13
N VAL A 17 -1.92 4.06 18.85
CA VAL A 17 -1.13 4.90 17.94
C VAL A 17 -1.76 4.91 16.54
N TYR A 18 -2.09 3.74 15.99
CA TYR A 18 -2.74 3.66 14.68
C TYR A 18 -4.09 4.34 14.65
N LYS A 19 -4.90 4.20 15.71
CA LYS A 19 -6.21 4.84 15.84
C LYS A 19 -6.11 6.37 15.74
N VAL A 20 -5.13 6.99 16.40
CA VAL A 20 -4.89 8.44 16.35
C VAL A 20 -4.48 8.88 14.93
N THR A 21 -3.78 8.00 14.20
CA THR A 21 -3.24 8.28 12.86
C THR A 21 -4.11 7.80 11.69
N LEU A 22 -5.34 7.29 11.94
CA LEU A 22 -6.24 6.84 10.88
C LEU A 22 -6.50 7.92 9.84
N HIS A 23 -6.61 7.52 8.57
CA HIS A 23 -6.96 8.45 7.50
C HIS A 23 -8.41 8.93 7.63
N PRO A 24 -8.70 10.23 7.50
CA PRO A 24 -10.06 10.75 7.46
C PRO A 24 -10.72 10.40 6.11
N GLY A 25 -11.76 9.57 6.10
CA GLY A 25 -12.38 9.09 4.86
C GLY A 25 -11.54 8.07 4.09
N PHE A 26 -11.85 7.88 2.81
CA PHE A 26 -11.14 6.92 1.96
C PHE A 26 -9.91 7.54 1.31
N PHE A 27 -8.76 6.92 1.54
CA PHE A 27 -7.53 7.29 0.84
C PHE A 27 -7.63 6.93 -0.65
N PRO A 28 -7.26 7.82 -1.58
CA PRO A 28 -7.36 7.56 -3.02
C PRO A 28 -6.44 6.42 -3.50
N GLY A 29 -6.72 5.91 -4.71
CA GLY A 29 -5.94 4.84 -5.33
C GLY A 29 -6.29 3.45 -4.79
N GLU A 30 -5.27 2.66 -4.47
CA GLU A 30 -5.44 1.24 -4.14
C GLU A 30 -6.28 1.01 -2.87
N SER A 31 -6.22 1.91 -1.88
CA SER A 31 -7.04 1.82 -0.67
C SER A 31 -8.54 1.89 -1.00
N ALA A 32 -8.98 2.95 -1.70
CA ALA A 32 -10.35 3.07 -2.18
C ALA A 32 -10.76 1.87 -3.05
N ARG A 33 -9.83 1.33 -3.84
CA ARG A 33 -10.09 0.17 -4.70
C ARG A 33 -10.36 -1.10 -3.90
N GLN A 34 -9.58 -1.37 -2.86
CA GLN A 34 -9.82 -2.53 -2.01
C GLN A 34 -11.16 -2.42 -1.27
N VAL A 35 -11.53 -1.22 -0.81
CA VAL A 35 -12.87 -0.98 -0.24
C VAL A 35 -13.97 -1.26 -1.28
N ALA A 36 -13.80 -0.77 -2.51
CA ALA A 36 -14.76 -0.98 -3.59
C ALA A 36 -14.89 -2.47 -3.96
N VAL A 37 -13.78 -3.20 -4.02
CA VAL A 37 -13.78 -4.66 -4.22
C VAL A 37 -14.57 -5.37 -3.11
N ALA A 38 -14.34 -5.01 -1.84
CA ALA A 38 -15.09 -5.56 -0.71
C ALA A 38 -16.60 -5.28 -0.77
N LEU A 39 -17.00 -4.07 -1.17
CA LEU A 39 -18.39 -3.64 -1.15
C LEU A 39 -19.17 -4.07 -2.40
N PHE A 40 -18.59 -3.91 -3.58
CA PHE A 40 -19.27 -4.12 -4.87
C PHE A 40 -19.08 -5.53 -5.42
N ARG A 41 -18.29 -6.40 -4.75
CA ARG A 41 -17.82 -7.67 -5.34
C ARG A 41 -17.19 -7.43 -6.72
N ALA A 42 -16.54 -6.27 -6.89
CA ALA A 42 -15.84 -5.93 -8.12
C ALA A 42 -14.64 -6.88 -8.30
N PRO A 43 -14.20 -7.13 -9.54
CA PRO A 43 -13.02 -7.97 -9.74
C PRO A 43 -11.79 -7.32 -9.10
N ASN A 44 -11.07 -8.08 -8.27
CA ASN A 44 -9.71 -7.69 -7.85
C ASN A 44 -8.67 -8.04 -8.93
N THR A 45 -9.02 -7.82 -10.20
CA THR A 45 -8.11 -7.97 -11.35
C THR A 45 -7.46 -6.63 -11.64
N THR A 46 -6.15 -6.53 -11.49
CA THR A 46 -5.36 -5.39 -11.98
C THR A 46 -4.92 -5.65 -13.41
N TYR A 47 -5.00 -4.63 -14.26
CA TYR A 47 -4.24 -4.58 -15.50
C TYR A 47 -2.87 -4.01 -15.18
N VAL A 48 -1.82 -4.85 -15.22
CA VAL A 48 -0.46 -4.36 -15.13
C VAL A 48 0.09 -4.23 -16.55
N GLN A 49 0.24 -2.99 -17.00
CA GLN A 49 1.04 -2.67 -18.18
C GLN A 49 2.51 -2.78 -17.81
N ARG A 50 3.24 -3.67 -18.48
CA ARG A 50 4.70 -3.70 -18.44
C ARG A 50 5.21 -3.23 -19.79
N THR A 51 5.85 -2.08 -19.82
CA THR A 51 6.69 -1.66 -20.94
C THR A 51 7.93 -2.53 -20.91
N VAL A 52 7.98 -3.53 -21.78
CA VAL A 52 9.21 -4.28 -22.04
C VAL A 52 9.83 -3.63 -23.26
N ALA A 53 10.86 -2.80 -23.05
CA ALA A 53 11.73 -2.40 -24.15
C ALA A 53 12.51 -3.66 -24.59
N SER A 54 12.05 -4.29 -25.67
CA SER A 54 12.77 -5.39 -26.29
C SER A 54 13.63 -4.81 -27.40
N LYS A 55 14.95 -4.85 -27.23
CA LYS A 55 15.87 -4.69 -28.35
C LYS A 55 15.78 -6.01 -29.12
N LYS A 56 14.99 -6.06 -30.18
CA LYS A 56 14.91 -7.25 -31.01
C LYS A 56 16.20 -7.28 -31.82
N ASP A 57 17.17 -8.10 -31.39
CA ASP A 57 18.18 -8.58 -32.33
C ASP A 57 17.41 -9.21 -33.49
N ALA A 58 17.61 -8.66 -34.69
CA ALA A 58 16.93 -9.14 -35.88
C ALA A 58 17.09 -10.68 -35.94
N PRO A 59 16.02 -11.43 -36.26
CA PRO A 59 16.20 -12.85 -36.50
C PRO A 59 17.19 -12.96 -37.65
N VAL A 60 18.38 -13.49 -37.37
CA VAL A 60 19.32 -13.92 -38.39
C VAL A 60 18.63 -15.08 -39.10
N VAL A 61 17.79 -14.76 -40.07
CA VAL A 61 17.35 -15.68 -41.10
C VAL A 61 18.60 -15.92 -41.92
N PHE A 62 19.33 -16.98 -41.59
CA PHE A 62 20.38 -17.54 -42.44
C PHE A 62 19.72 -18.06 -43.72
N ASP A 63 19.37 -17.17 -44.64
CA ASP A 63 18.98 -17.55 -46.00
C ASP A 63 20.23 -17.50 -46.90
N ARG A 64 20.93 -18.63 -46.95
CA ARG A 64 22.25 -18.81 -47.58
C ARG A 64 22.21 -18.82 -49.12
N ARG A 65 21.21 -18.23 -49.77
CA ARG A 65 20.98 -18.37 -51.23
C ARG A 65 20.65 -17.09 -52.01
N ARG A 66 20.94 -15.90 -51.49
CA ARG A 66 21.01 -14.67 -52.29
C ARG A 66 22.22 -13.81 -51.93
N GLN A 67 23.41 -14.34 -52.20
CA GLN A 67 24.62 -13.56 -52.40
C GLN A 67 24.95 -13.52 -53.88
N VAL A 68 24.17 -12.78 -54.69
CA VAL A 68 24.63 -12.30 -56.01
C VAL A 68 23.89 -10.99 -56.35
N ARG A 69 24.66 -9.91 -56.46
CA ARG A 69 24.37 -8.59 -57.09
C ARG A 69 23.32 -7.67 -56.46
N ALA A 70 23.83 -6.61 -55.81
CA ALA A 70 23.57 -5.19 -56.07
C ALA A 70 24.29 -4.40 -54.95
N ASP A 71 25.54 -3.98 -55.18
CA ASP A 71 25.92 -2.63 -55.64
C ASP A 71 25.59 -1.50 -54.63
N GLU A 72 26.69 -1.02 -54.02
CA GLU A 72 26.98 0.34 -53.57
C GLU A 72 25.85 1.37 -53.72
N SER A 73 24.87 1.37 -52.81
CA SER A 73 23.92 2.49 -52.70
C SER A 73 23.07 2.50 -51.42
N VAL A 74 23.57 2.03 -50.27
CA VAL A 74 22.91 2.33 -48.98
C VAL A 74 23.97 2.47 -47.89
N GLN A 75 24.68 3.60 -47.90
CA GLN A 75 25.60 4.02 -46.84
C GLN A 75 24.98 5.14 -45.97
N TYR A 76 23.64 5.15 -45.88
CA TYR A 76 22.85 5.97 -44.97
C TYR A 76 21.63 5.16 -44.53
N ASP A 77 21.80 4.27 -43.54
CA ASP A 77 20.72 3.89 -42.60
C ASP A 77 21.21 2.97 -41.46
N MET A 78 22.32 3.35 -40.81
CA MET A 78 22.76 2.72 -39.55
C MET A 78 22.51 3.60 -38.33
N GLN A 79 21.35 4.26 -38.28
CA GLN A 79 20.85 4.90 -37.06
C GLN A 79 19.32 4.89 -37.03
N ASP A 80 18.71 3.71 -36.86
CA ASP A 80 17.41 3.62 -36.21
C ASP A 80 17.16 2.20 -35.68
N GLY A 81 17.83 1.89 -34.56
CA GLY A 81 17.39 0.81 -33.69
C GLY A 81 16.08 1.22 -33.03
N THR A 82 14.96 1.13 -33.76
CA THR A 82 13.63 1.40 -33.22
C THR A 82 13.41 0.50 -32.00
N MET A 83 13.44 1.09 -30.81
CA MET A 83 13.04 0.40 -29.59
C MET A 83 11.56 0.10 -29.71
N ILE A 84 11.21 -1.11 -30.13
CA ILE A 84 9.84 -1.59 -30.03
C ILE A 84 9.56 -1.77 -28.54
N GLN A 85 8.82 -0.81 -27.97
CA GLN A 85 8.26 -0.97 -26.63
C GLN A 85 7.12 -1.98 -26.70
N GLU A 86 7.40 -3.24 -26.38
CA GLU A 86 6.36 -4.24 -26.25
C GLU A 86 5.56 -3.96 -24.98
N HIS A 87 4.33 -3.46 -25.14
CA HIS A 87 3.41 -3.25 -24.04
C HIS A 87 2.76 -4.59 -23.67
N ARG A 88 3.38 -5.32 -22.75
CA ARG A 88 2.83 -6.59 -22.28
C ARG A 88 1.76 -6.33 -21.22
N MET A 89 0.51 -6.65 -21.54
CA MET A 89 -0.59 -6.59 -20.59
C MET A 89 -0.64 -7.90 -19.80
N THR A 90 -0.57 -7.80 -18.47
CA THR A 90 -0.77 -8.96 -17.58
C THR A 90 -1.94 -8.70 -16.64
N LEU A 91 -2.89 -9.63 -16.59
CA LEU A 91 -3.97 -9.65 -15.60
C LEU A 91 -3.39 -10.19 -14.29
N ARG A 92 -3.66 -9.50 -13.17
CA ARG A 92 -3.26 -9.94 -11.83
C ARG A 92 -4.45 -10.02 -10.88
N THR A 93 -4.69 -11.18 -10.28
CA THR A 93 -5.73 -11.50 -9.29
C THR A 93 -5.11 -11.68 -7.92
N ARG A 94 -5.08 -10.60 -7.13
CA ARG A 94 -4.48 -10.60 -5.79
C ARG A 94 -5.49 -10.26 -4.71
N TYR A 95 -5.11 -10.47 -3.45
CA TYR A 95 -5.86 -10.05 -2.26
C TYR A 95 -7.29 -10.62 -2.20
N ARG A 96 -7.46 -11.91 -2.53
CA ARG A 96 -8.77 -12.56 -2.54
C ARG A 96 -9.25 -12.85 -1.12
N VAL A 97 -8.33 -13.30 -0.27
CA VAL A 97 -8.64 -13.60 1.13
C VAL A 97 -8.88 -12.30 1.88
N TRP A 98 -8.04 -11.29 1.65
CA TRP A 98 -8.27 -9.93 2.15
C TRP A 98 -9.63 -9.38 1.71
N SER A 99 -9.99 -9.50 0.42
CA SER A 99 -11.29 -9.05 -0.09
C SER A 99 -12.45 -9.76 0.61
N LEU A 100 -12.33 -11.07 0.85
CA LEU A 100 -13.34 -11.83 1.58
C LEU A 100 -13.48 -11.33 3.02
N VAL A 101 -12.37 -11.24 3.76
CA VAL A 101 -12.33 -10.78 5.16
C VAL A 101 -12.89 -9.37 5.28
N SER A 102 -12.44 -8.44 4.43
CA SER A 102 -12.89 -7.06 4.44
C SER A 102 -14.37 -6.92 4.03
N SER A 103 -14.87 -7.75 3.10
CA SER A 103 -16.29 -7.77 2.75
C SER A 103 -17.18 -8.27 3.90
N LEU A 104 -16.74 -9.30 4.62
CA LEU A 104 -17.44 -9.83 5.79
C LEU A 104 -17.44 -8.79 6.91
N PHE A 105 -16.30 -8.15 7.16
CA PHE A 105 -16.17 -7.10 8.16
C PHE A 105 -17.07 -5.89 7.86
N ALA A 106 -17.08 -5.42 6.61
CA ALA A 106 -17.91 -4.29 6.19
C ALA A 106 -19.42 -4.55 6.38
N ARG A 107 -19.86 -5.81 6.21
CA ARG A 107 -21.28 -6.21 6.28
C ARG A 107 -21.73 -6.53 7.70
N HIS A 108 -20.93 -7.26 8.47
CA HIS A 108 -21.35 -7.85 9.74
C HIS A 108 -21.02 -7.00 10.97
N VAL A 109 -20.18 -5.96 10.84
CA VAL A 109 -19.81 -5.09 11.96
C VAL A 109 -20.49 -3.72 11.83
N PRO A 110 -21.62 -3.45 12.50
CA PRO A 110 -22.38 -2.21 12.36
C PRO A 110 -21.89 -1.09 13.30
N ILE A 111 -20.58 -0.88 13.44
CA ILE A 111 -20.00 0.07 14.39
C ILE A 111 -19.32 1.23 13.67
N GLY A 112 -19.83 2.45 13.82
CA GLY A 112 -19.23 3.65 13.24
C GLY A 112 -19.40 3.78 11.72
N SER A 113 -18.83 4.84 11.16
CA SER A 113 -18.88 5.11 9.73
C SER A 113 -18.09 4.06 8.93
N LEU A 114 -18.45 3.86 7.66
CA LEU A 114 -17.85 2.81 6.83
C LEU A 114 -16.36 3.02 6.60
N ASP A 115 -15.93 4.27 6.40
CA ASP A 115 -14.54 4.66 6.26
C ASP A 115 -13.73 4.35 7.54
N ALA A 116 -14.26 4.70 8.71
CA ALA A 116 -13.62 4.38 9.99
C ALA A 116 -13.47 2.87 10.18
N ARG A 117 -14.51 2.09 9.85
CA ARG A 117 -14.46 0.62 9.90
C ARG A 117 -13.38 0.07 8.98
N MET A 118 -13.40 0.45 7.71
CA MET A 118 -12.48 -0.08 6.71
C MET A 118 -11.02 0.30 6.99
N ASN A 119 -10.77 1.49 7.55
CA ASN A 119 -9.42 1.89 7.98
C ASN A 119 -9.02 1.26 9.33
N SER A 120 -9.96 0.86 10.19
CA SER A 120 -9.66 0.21 11.47
C SER A 120 -9.24 -1.26 11.33
N LEU A 121 -9.74 -1.98 10.32
CA LEU A 121 -9.39 -3.38 10.04
C LEU A 121 -7.89 -3.61 9.82
N PRO A 122 -7.21 -2.88 8.90
CA PRO A 122 -5.76 -3.02 8.73
C PRO A 122 -4.97 -2.52 9.94
N ALA A 123 -5.51 -1.57 10.72
CA ALA A 123 -4.92 -1.11 11.98
C ALA A 123 -4.91 -2.22 13.03
N PHE A 124 -5.99 -3.00 13.11
CA PHE A 124 -6.06 -4.19 13.95
C PHE A 124 -5.01 -5.23 13.55
N PHE A 125 -4.89 -5.54 12.26
CA PHE A 125 -3.85 -6.45 11.77
C PHE A 125 -2.43 -5.90 11.98
N GLY A 126 -2.20 -4.60 11.81
CA GLY A 126 -0.93 -3.94 12.12
C GLY A 126 -0.54 -4.11 13.59
N ALA A 127 -1.47 -3.88 14.52
CA ALA A 127 -1.26 -4.10 15.94
C ALA A 127 -1.03 -5.59 16.27
N LEU A 128 -1.75 -6.48 15.61
CA LEU A 128 -1.57 -7.93 15.74
C LEU A 128 -0.19 -8.38 15.25
N ASN A 129 0.32 -7.79 14.16
CA ASN A 129 1.67 -8.02 13.68
C ASN A 129 2.72 -7.59 14.70
N ALA A 130 2.56 -6.44 15.34
CA ALA A 130 3.47 -5.98 16.39
C ALA A 130 3.53 -6.98 17.56
N ALA A 131 2.37 -7.46 18.02
CA ALA A 131 2.28 -8.43 19.11
C ALA A 131 2.82 -9.82 18.72
N LEU A 132 2.53 -10.28 17.51
CA LEU A 132 3.05 -11.54 16.98
C LEU A 132 4.57 -11.48 16.77
N LEU A 133 5.09 -10.37 16.24
CA LEU A 133 6.53 -10.18 16.07
C LEU A 133 7.24 -10.15 17.42
N PHE A 134 6.69 -9.44 18.41
CA PHE A 134 7.17 -9.47 19.79
C PHE A 134 7.24 -10.92 20.31
N ALA A 135 6.15 -11.69 20.17
CA ALA A 135 6.07 -13.06 20.64
C ALA A 135 7.04 -13.99 19.90
N LEU A 136 7.17 -13.83 18.58
CA LEU A 136 8.06 -14.60 17.71
C LEU A 136 9.53 -14.36 18.09
N VAL A 137 10.00 -13.12 18.07
CA VAL A 137 11.41 -12.75 18.34
C VAL A 137 11.80 -13.16 19.76
N ARG A 138 10.92 -12.90 20.74
CA ARG A 138 11.14 -13.32 22.12
C ARG A 138 11.28 -14.84 22.22
N SER A 139 10.39 -15.60 21.59
CA SER A 139 10.41 -17.07 21.67
C SER A 139 11.63 -17.65 20.95
N LEU A 140 12.00 -17.07 19.81
CA LEU A 140 13.17 -17.46 19.03
C LEU A 140 14.46 -17.26 19.82
N LEU A 141 14.66 -16.08 20.41
CA LEU A 141 15.86 -15.80 21.21
C LEU A 141 15.94 -16.62 22.49
N LEU A 142 14.81 -16.92 23.12
CA LEU A 142 14.79 -17.84 24.26
C LEU A 142 15.25 -19.24 23.82
N LEU A 143 14.66 -19.78 22.76
CA LEU A 143 15.01 -21.12 22.26
C LEU A 143 16.50 -21.25 21.94
N LEU A 144 17.08 -20.24 21.27
CA LEU A 144 18.47 -20.26 20.83
C LEU A 144 19.47 -20.02 21.97
N ASN A 145 19.15 -19.12 22.91
CA ASN A 145 20.07 -18.79 24.02
C ASN A 145 19.92 -19.71 25.24
N PHE A 146 18.85 -20.53 25.33
CA PHE A 146 18.65 -21.40 26.48
C PHE A 146 19.67 -22.55 26.57
N HIS A 147 20.16 -23.04 25.43
CA HIS A 147 21.08 -24.19 25.40
C HIS A 147 22.56 -23.82 25.57
N ILE A 148 22.93 -22.55 25.44
CA ILE A 148 24.32 -22.20 25.08
C ILE A 148 24.92 -21.06 25.93
N SER A 149 24.12 -20.14 26.49
CA SER A 149 24.68 -18.99 27.22
C SER A 149 24.88 -19.26 28.72
N PRO A 150 26.04 -18.89 29.30
CA PRO A 150 26.34 -19.03 30.74
C PRO A 150 25.52 -18.09 31.64
N LEU A 151 24.69 -17.20 31.07
CA LEU A 151 23.95 -16.21 31.82
C LEU A 151 22.73 -16.81 32.57
N PRO A 152 22.40 -16.28 33.77
CA PRO A 152 21.25 -16.74 34.54
C PRO A 152 19.93 -16.51 33.77
N ALA A 153 18.96 -17.41 33.97
CA ALA A 153 17.72 -17.45 33.20
C ALA A 153 16.92 -16.13 33.21
N ASN A 154 16.99 -15.36 34.30
CA ASN A 154 16.30 -14.07 34.40
C ASN A 154 16.87 -13.02 33.43
N ARG A 155 18.20 -12.95 33.27
CA ARG A 155 18.86 -12.00 32.36
C ARG A 155 18.56 -12.32 30.90
N ARG A 156 18.53 -13.62 30.55
CA ARG A 156 18.12 -14.09 29.21
C ARG A 156 16.67 -13.75 28.89
N LYS A 157 15.77 -13.87 29.88
CA LYS A 157 14.37 -13.45 29.74
C LYS A 157 14.28 -11.95 29.45
N THR A 158 15.04 -11.12 30.16
CA THR A 158 15.09 -9.66 29.93
C THR A 158 15.58 -9.32 28.52
N ALA A 159 16.70 -9.92 28.09
CA ALA A 159 17.24 -9.70 26.75
C ALA A 159 16.25 -10.09 25.65
N ALA A 160 15.59 -11.25 25.78
CA ALA A 160 14.58 -11.69 24.83
C ALA A 160 13.33 -10.77 24.83
N THR A 161 12.92 -10.23 25.98
CA THR A 161 11.81 -9.26 26.04
C THR A 161 12.17 -7.93 25.39
N LEU A 162 13.37 -7.40 25.61
CA LEU A 162 13.82 -6.16 25.01
C LEU A 162 13.99 -6.29 23.49
N ALA A 163 14.56 -7.42 23.04
CA ALA A 163 14.65 -7.75 21.63
C ALA A 163 13.28 -7.80 20.94
N GLY A 164 12.32 -8.51 21.54
CA GLY A 164 10.95 -8.58 21.01
C GLY A 164 10.29 -7.19 20.97
N LEU A 165 10.49 -6.37 22.01
CA LEU A 165 9.91 -5.03 22.08
C LEU A 165 10.52 -4.10 21.04
N ALA A 166 11.84 -4.12 20.88
CA ALA A 166 12.55 -3.34 19.87
C ALA A 166 12.12 -3.72 18.45
N ALA A 167 11.98 -5.01 18.14
CA ALA A 167 11.46 -5.46 16.84
C ALA A 167 10.02 -5.00 16.60
N ALA A 168 9.15 -5.14 17.60
CA ALA A 168 7.76 -4.71 17.49
C ALA A 168 7.63 -3.19 17.28
N VAL A 169 8.40 -2.39 18.03
CA VAL A 169 8.44 -0.93 17.88
C VAL A 169 9.00 -0.55 16.51
N ALA A 170 10.10 -1.17 16.07
CA ALA A 170 10.70 -0.92 14.76
C ALA A 170 9.73 -1.17 13.61
N LEU A 171 9.01 -2.30 13.63
CA LEU A 171 8.00 -2.61 12.62
C LEU A 171 6.83 -1.63 12.70
N SER A 172 6.35 -1.34 13.92
CA SER A 172 5.16 -0.52 14.10
C SER A 172 5.39 0.94 13.70
N ALA A 173 6.60 1.43 13.94
CA ALA A 173 7.05 2.77 13.60
C ALA A 173 7.52 2.91 12.15
N ALA A 174 7.72 1.82 11.39
CA ALA A 174 8.16 1.88 10.01
C ALA A 174 7.07 2.50 9.10
N ILE A 175 7.43 3.51 8.31
CA ILE A 175 6.48 4.28 7.49
C ILE A 175 5.62 3.38 6.58
N PRO A 176 6.17 2.41 5.82
CA PRO A 176 5.33 1.57 4.96
C PRO A 176 4.28 0.78 5.72
N CYS A 177 4.66 0.22 6.88
CA CYS A 177 3.76 -0.57 7.71
C CYS A 177 2.73 0.31 8.41
N TRP A 178 3.13 1.50 8.86
CA TRP A 178 2.24 2.49 9.48
C TRP A 178 1.20 3.01 8.48
N ILE A 179 1.64 3.35 7.27
CA ILE A 179 0.74 3.73 6.17
C ILE A 179 -0.22 2.60 5.83
N ALA A 180 0.28 1.37 5.72
CA ALA A 180 -0.56 0.21 5.46
C ALA A 180 -1.54 -0.08 6.60
N ALA A 181 -1.19 0.23 7.85
CA ALA A 181 -2.06 0.04 9.01
C ALA A 181 -3.13 1.12 9.17
N THR A 182 -2.90 2.32 8.64
CA THR A 182 -3.81 3.47 8.81
C THR A 182 -4.76 3.69 7.63
N ARG A 183 -4.57 2.92 6.55
CA ARG A 183 -5.34 2.97 5.30
C ARG A 183 -5.81 1.56 4.97
N CYS A 184 -6.93 1.41 4.28
CA CYS A 184 -7.52 0.12 3.87
C CYS A 184 -6.67 -0.64 2.81
N LEU A 185 -5.43 -0.99 3.17
CA LEU A 185 -4.46 -1.68 2.33
C LEU A 185 -4.20 -3.10 2.84
N PRO A 186 -3.96 -4.07 1.94
CA PRO A 186 -3.86 -5.48 2.30
C PRO A 186 -2.52 -5.85 2.98
N HIS A 187 -1.49 -5.02 2.89
CA HIS A 187 -0.14 -5.39 3.30
C HIS A 187 0.03 -5.79 4.77
N THR A 188 -0.75 -5.21 5.69
CA THR A 188 -0.73 -5.62 7.10
C THR A 188 -1.33 -7.02 7.28
N PHE A 189 -2.32 -7.38 6.49
CA PHE A 189 -2.88 -8.74 6.48
C PHE A 189 -1.88 -9.76 5.90
N GLU A 190 -1.12 -9.38 4.87
CA GLU A 190 -0.08 -10.25 4.29
C GLU A 190 1.04 -10.55 5.30
N ILE A 191 1.54 -9.50 5.97
CA ILE A 191 2.53 -9.67 7.06
C ILE A 191 1.94 -10.54 8.17
N PHE A 192 0.65 -10.40 8.48
CA PHE A 192 -0.02 -11.24 9.47
C PHE A 192 0.02 -12.71 9.08
N LEU A 193 -0.29 -13.07 7.82
CA LEU A 193 -0.22 -14.45 7.35
C LEU A 193 1.21 -15.01 7.50
N MET A 194 2.23 -14.23 7.15
CA MET A 194 3.64 -14.63 7.27
C MET A 194 4.07 -14.81 8.73
N LEU A 195 3.77 -13.84 9.60
CA LEU A 195 4.12 -13.87 11.01
C LEU A 195 3.38 -14.96 11.77
N ALA A 196 2.08 -15.14 11.49
CA ALA A 196 1.27 -16.20 12.08
C ALA A 196 1.80 -17.57 11.66
N SER A 197 2.10 -17.78 10.38
CA SER A 197 2.71 -19.02 9.89
C SER A 197 4.07 -19.26 10.56
N GLY A 198 4.98 -18.27 10.57
CA GLY A 198 6.29 -18.40 11.21
C GLY A 198 6.22 -18.68 12.72
N TYR A 199 5.28 -18.04 13.43
CA TYR A 199 5.06 -18.26 14.86
C TYR A 199 4.51 -19.66 15.14
N LEU A 200 3.53 -20.12 14.35
CA LEU A 200 2.97 -21.46 14.49
C LEU A 200 4.01 -22.54 14.15
N MET A 201 4.88 -22.32 13.16
CA MET A 201 6.01 -23.21 12.87
C MET A 201 6.96 -23.31 14.06
N LEU A 202 7.33 -22.17 14.66
CA LEU A 202 8.17 -22.16 15.86
C LEU A 202 7.50 -22.91 17.02
N MET A 203 6.22 -22.67 17.26
CA MET A 203 5.46 -23.35 18.31
C MET A 203 5.28 -24.85 18.04
N SER A 204 5.17 -25.26 16.77
CA SER A 204 5.12 -26.67 16.39
C SER A 204 6.43 -27.40 16.74
N GLY A 205 7.57 -26.75 16.51
CA GLY A 205 8.89 -27.29 16.88
C GLY A 205 9.11 -27.34 18.39
N ILE A 206 8.58 -26.38 19.16
CA ILE A 206 8.69 -26.34 20.62
C ILE A 206 7.77 -27.38 21.29
N ARG A 207 6.54 -27.51 20.80
CA ARG A 207 5.51 -28.38 21.41
C ARG A 207 5.44 -29.77 20.79
N HIS A 208 6.24 -30.04 19.76
CA HIS A 208 6.19 -31.28 18.98
C HIS A 208 4.77 -31.61 18.47
N ASN A 209 4.06 -30.61 17.95
CA ASN A 209 2.67 -30.76 17.51
C ASN A 209 2.54 -30.57 15.99
N GLU A 210 2.19 -31.66 15.31
CA GLU A 210 2.01 -31.73 13.85
C GLU A 210 0.84 -30.88 13.34
N HIS A 211 -0.24 -30.77 14.11
CA HIS A 211 -1.39 -29.95 13.73
C HIS A 211 -1.00 -28.47 13.61
N LEU A 212 -0.11 -27.98 14.48
CA LEU A 212 0.40 -26.61 14.39
C LEU A 212 1.24 -26.42 13.13
N MET A 213 2.03 -27.43 12.74
CA MET A 213 2.79 -27.40 11.48
C MET A 213 1.84 -27.38 10.27
N PHE A 214 0.79 -28.22 10.28
CA PHE A 214 -0.23 -28.25 9.23
C PHE A 214 -0.92 -26.89 9.07
N VAL A 215 -1.39 -26.28 10.16
CA VAL A 215 -2.06 -24.97 10.12
C VAL A 215 -1.08 -23.90 9.65
N ALA A 216 0.17 -23.93 10.09
CA ALA A 216 1.17 -22.96 9.63
C ALA A 216 1.45 -23.08 8.14
N ALA A 217 1.56 -24.32 7.65
CA ALA A 217 1.77 -24.64 6.25
C ALA A 217 0.55 -24.28 5.37
N PHE A 218 -0.66 -24.44 5.90
CA PHE A 218 -1.90 -23.99 5.27
C PHE A 218 -1.91 -22.48 5.08
N LEU A 219 -1.56 -21.70 6.10
CA LEU A 219 -1.42 -20.25 5.99
C LEU A 219 -0.32 -19.84 5.01
N LEU A 220 0.81 -20.58 4.99
CA LEU A 220 1.88 -20.36 4.02
C LEU A 220 1.39 -20.60 2.58
N GLY A 221 0.66 -21.68 2.34
CA GLY A 221 0.08 -22.00 1.03
C GLY A 221 -0.88 -20.92 0.52
N ILE A 222 -1.70 -20.35 1.41
CA ILE A 222 -2.52 -19.17 1.09
C ILE A 222 -1.64 -17.95 0.77
N GLY A 223 -0.63 -17.69 1.61
CA GLY A 223 0.29 -16.56 1.45
C GLY A 223 1.07 -16.56 0.13
N LEU A 224 1.39 -17.74 -0.42
CA LEU A 224 2.06 -17.90 -1.72
C LEU A 224 1.26 -17.31 -2.90
N LEU A 225 -0.07 -17.34 -2.84
CA LEU A 225 -0.95 -16.89 -3.91
C LEU A 225 -1.62 -15.54 -3.64
N GLU A 226 -1.74 -15.16 -2.36
CA GLU A 226 -2.31 -13.86 -1.97
C GLU A 226 -1.39 -12.69 -2.34
N ALA A 227 -0.07 -12.86 -2.14
CA ALA A 227 0.95 -11.80 -2.15
C ALA A 227 2.17 -12.14 -3.01
N GLU A 228 2.84 -11.13 -3.58
CA GLU A 228 4.14 -11.34 -4.26
C GLU A 228 5.24 -11.65 -3.24
N GLU A 229 5.16 -10.97 -2.12
CA GLU A 229 6.04 -11.05 -0.99
C GLU A 229 5.98 -12.44 -0.33
N GLY A 230 4.85 -13.14 -0.44
CA GLY A 230 4.71 -14.54 -0.02
C GLY A 230 5.70 -15.46 -0.71
N VAL A 231 5.87 -15.29 -2.03
CA VAL A 231 6.82 -16.08 -2.83
C VAL A 231 8.27 -15.75 -2.43
N TRP A 232 8.58 -14.48 -2.17
CA TRP A 232 9.92 -14.06 -1.73
C TRP A 232 10.30 -14.59 -0.34
N MET A 233 9.32 -14.70 0.57
CA MET A 233 9.55 -15.19 1.93
C MET A 233 9.54 -16.71 2.05
N ALA A 234 8.94 -17.41 1.08
CA ALA A 234 8.80 -18.87 1.12
C ALA A 234 10.13 -19.64 1.30
N PRO A 235 11.25 -19.30 0.61
CA PRO A 235 12.52 -20.00 0.83
C PRO A 235 13.03 -19.88 2.26
N LEU A 236 12.91 -18.69 2.86
CA LEU A 236 13.30 -18.44 4.25
C LEU A 236 12.43 -19.25 5.22
N MET A 237 11.11 -19.27 4.99
CA MET A 237 10.18 -20.02 5.82
C MET A 237 10.41 -21.53 5.71
N LEU A 238 10.62 -22.05 4.49
CA LEU A 238 10.94 -23.47 4.26
C LEU A 238 12.27 -23.87 4.89
N PHE A 239 13.29 -23.01 4.85
CA PHE A 239 14.55 -23.24 5.54
C PHE A 239 14.35 -23.42 7.05
N PHE A 240 13.60 -22.51 7.69
CA PHE A 240 13.27 -22.65 9.12
C PHE A 240 12.35 -23.84 9.41
N ALA A 241 11.43 -24.19 8.51
CA ALA A 241 10.62 -25.40 8.60
C ALA A 241 11.50 -26.65 8.64
N ALA A 242 12.39 -26.78 7.66
CA ALA A 242 13.29 -27.90 7.52
C ALA A 242 14.23 -28.00 8.73
N ARG A 243 14.73 -26.86 9.22
CA ARG A 243 15.52 -26.82 10.46
C ARG A 243 14.69 -27.30 11.65
N ALA A 244 13.48 -26.78 11.85
CA ALA A 244 12.60 -27.17 12.95
C ALA A 244 12.24 -28.67 12.91
N ILE A 245 11.98 -29.23 11.73
CA ILE A 245 11.72 -30.67 11.54
C ILE A 245 12.96 -31.49 11.89
N ARG A 246 14.15 -31.04 11.45
CA ARG A 246 15.42 -31.76 11.67
C ARG A 246 15.91 -31.69 13.12
N THR A 247 15.74 -30.55 13.80
CA THR A 247 16.23 -30.35 15.17
C THR A 247 15.18 -30.63 16.24
N GLY A 248 13.90 -30.58 15.89
CA GLY A 248 12.78 -30.52 16.84
C GLY A 248 12.01 -31.81 17.03
N GLY A 249 12.60 -32.99 16.85
CA GLY A 249 12.00 -34.27 17.27
C GLY A 249 10.71 -34.72 16.56
N LEU A 250 10.13 -33.92 15.66
CA LEU A 250 8.89 -34.22 14.92
C LEU A 250 9.03 -35.39 13.92
N GLY A 251 10.23 -35.93 13.73
CA GLY A 251 10.53 -36.93 12.70
C GLY A 251 10.42 -36.34 11.29
N PHE A 252 11.30 -36.78 10.38
CA PHE A 252 11.31 -36.25 9.01
C PHE A 252 10.01 -36.57 8.25
N THR A 253 9.38 -37.70 8.58
CA THR A 253 8.18 -38.20 7.91
C THR A 253 6.92 -37.44 8.31
N HIS A 254 6.65 -37.27 9.60
CA HIS A 254 5.38 -36.70 10.07
C HIS A 254 5.35 -35.18 9.91
N GLY A 255 6.42 -34.48 10.32
CA GLY A 255 6.54 -33.04 10.12
C GLY A 255 6.58 -32.63 8.64
N GLY A 256 7.25 -33.43 7.80
CA GLY A 256 7.31 -33.19 6.35
C GLY A 256 5.97 -33.38 5.66
N VAL A 257 5.22 -34.44 6.01
CA VAL A 257 3.86 -34.68 5.48
C VAL A 257 2.90 -33.59 5.93
N ALA A 258 2.94 -33.16 7.20
CA ALA A 258 2.11 -32.07 7.71
C ALA A 258 2.40 -30.74 6.98
N LEU A 259 3.67 -30.44 6.71
CA LEU A 259 4.09 -29.26 5.94
C LEU A 259 3.59 -29.33 4.49
N LEU A 260 3.85 -30.43 3.77
CA LEU A 260 3.45 -30.56 2.37
C LEU A 260 1.93 -30.56 2.19
N SER A 261 1.22 -31.35 3.01
CA SER A 261 -0.24 -31.40 2.98
C SER A 261 -0.85 -30.04 3.28
N GLY A 262 -0.39 -29.34 4.32
CA GLY A 262 -0.87 -28.00 4.65
C GLY A 262 -0.68 -27.01 3.51
N VAL A 263 0.50 -26.95 2.88
CA VAL A 263 0.74 -26.07 1.72
C VAL A 263 -0.21 -26.39 0.57
N VAL A 264 -0.39 -27.67 0.24
CA VAL A 264 -1.30 -28.10 -0.84
C VAL A 264 -2.74 -27.70 -0.53
N PHE A 265 -3.23 -27.95 0.69
CA PHE A 265 -4.58 -27.57 1.10
C PHE A 265 -4.77 -26.04 1.12
N GLY A 266 -3.75 -25.27 1.52
CA GLY A 266 -3.78 -23.80 1.50
C GLY A 266 -3.90 -23.25 0.08
N VAL A 267 -3.07 -23.78 -0.84
CA VAL A 267 -3.12 -23.44 -2.27
C VAL A 267 -4.47 -23.80 -2.88
N MET A 268 -4.97 -25.01 -2.64
CA MET A 268 -6.26 -25.45 -3.17
C MET A 268 -7.42 -24.62 -2.60
N GLY A 269 -7.40 -24.31 -1.30
CA GLY A 269 -8.38 -23.45 -0.66
C GLY A 269 -8.43 -22.05 -1.29
N TYR A 270 -7.25 -21.48 -1.58
CA TYR A 270 -7.16 -20.20 -2.29
C TYR A 270 -7.77 -20.25 -3.70
N LEU A 271 -7.46 -21.30 -4.47
CA LEU A 271 -7.99 -21.48 -5.82
C LEU A 271 -9.52 -21.64 -5.81
N ILE A 272 -10.06 -22.35 -4.81
CA ILE A 272 -11.52 -22.47 -4.61
C ILE A 272 -12.13 -21.09 -4.31
N ILE A 273 -11.52 -20.29 -3.42
CA ILE A 273 -11.99 -18.92 -3.14
C ILE A 273 -11.96 -18.06 -4.41
N ASN A 274 -10.90 -18.15 -5.21
CA ASN A 274 -10.80 -17.43 -6.48
C ASN A 274 -11.88 -17.88 -7.47
N TRP A 275 -12.18 -19.18 -7.53
CA TRP A 275 -13.21 -19.76 -8.39
C TRP A 275 -14.64 -19.42 -7.95
N LEU A 276 -14.94 -19.42 -6.65
CA LEU A 276 -16.24 -19.01 -6.12
C LEU A 276 -16.44 -17.49 -6.12
N GLY A 277 -15.37 -16.73 -6.35
CA GLY A 277 -15.40 -15.28 -6.42
C GLY A 277 -16.23 -14.74 -7.59
N PRO A 278 -16.54 -13.43 -7.58
CA PRO A 278 -17.48 -12.79 -8.51
C PRO A 278 -17.11 -12.85 -10.02
N HIS A 279 -15.98 -13.44 -10.40
CA HIS A 279 -15.54 -13.63 -11.80
C HIS A 279 -15.27 -15.09 -12.18
N GLY A 280 -15.51 -16.05 -11.26
CA GLY A 280 -15.39 -17.47 -11.58
C GLY A 280 -16.25 -17.92 -12.76
N GLY A 281 -17.34 -17.21 -13.03
CA GLY A 281 -18.22 -17.44 -14.18
C GLY A 281 -17.90 -16.62 -15.45
N ALA A 282 -17.02 -15.62 -15.39
CA ALA A 282 -16.80 -14.65 -16.48
C ALA A 282 -15.41 -14.78 -17.15
N GLY A 283 -14.85 -15.99 -17.21
CA GLY A 283 -13.65 -16.27 -18.01
C GLY A 283 -12.31 -15.98 -17.34
N SER A 284 -12.24 -15.69 -16.03
CA SER A 284 -10.96 -15.73 -15.31
C SER A 284 -10.54 -17.19 -15.14
N PRO A 285 -9.44 -17.66 -15.75
CA PRO A 285 -9.08 -19.07 -15.66
C PRO A 285 -8.77 -19.46 -14.22
N PHE A 286 -9.25 -20.62 -13.78
CA PHE A 286 -8.98 -21.20 -12.44
C PHE A 286 -7.48 -21.13 -12.08
N MET A 287 -6.62 -21.34 -13.07
CA MET A 287 -5.16 -21.35 -12.94
C MET A 287 -4.49 -19.96 -13.01
N LEU A 288 -5.24 -18.86 -13.06
CA LEU A 288 -4.67 -17.51 -13.17
C LEU A 288 -3.69 -17.17 -12.02
N PRO A 289 -4.01 -17.42 -10.73
CA PRO A 289 -3.08 -17.18 -9.64
C PRO A 289 -1.79 -18.00 -9.75
N PHE A 290 -1.89 -19.23 -10.27
CA PHE A 290 -0.72 -20.08 -10.52
C PHE A 290 0.17 -19.51 -11.63
N ARG A 291 -0.44 -19.01 -12.71
CA ARG A 291 0.29 -18.31 -13.79
C ARG A 291 1.00 -17.07 -13.25
N GLU A 292 0.39 -16.34 -12.33
CA GLU A 292 1.03 -15.20 -11.67
C GLU A 292 2.21 -15.61 -10.79
N MET A 293 2.03 -16.63 -9.95
CA MET A 293 3.11 -17.17 -9.12
C MET A 293 4.31 -17.60 -9.99
N THR A 294 4.07 -18.30 -11.10
CA THR A 294 5.16 -18.69 -12.02
C THR A 294 5.83 -17.50 -12.69
N GLN A 295 5.09 -16.42 -13.00
CA GLN A 295 5.68 -15.18 -13.50
C GLN A 295 6.52 -14.48 -12.43
N THR A 296 6.06 -14.46 -11.17
CA THR A 296 6.82 -13.94 -10.03
C THR A 296 8.11 -14.74 -9.85
N LEU A 297 8.05 -16.08 -9.87
CA LEU A 297 9.24 -16.95 -9.79
C LEU A 297 10.23 -16.70 -10.93
N ARG A 298 9.75 -16.54 -12.17
CA ARG A 298 10.62 -16.17 -13.31
C ARG A 298 11.26 -14.81 -13.11
N SER A 299 10.52 -13.85 -12.57
CA SER A 299 11.06 -12.51 -12.28
C SER A 299 12.09 -12.54 -11.14
N MET A 300 11.87 -13.37 -10.13
CA MET A 300 12.81 -13.62 -9.05
C MET A 300 14.10 -14.25 -9.61
N ALA A 301 13.99 -15.28 -10.46
CA ALA A 301 15.14 -15.89 -11.12
C ALA A 301 15.94 -14.88 -11.94
N GLY A 302 15.27 -14.06 -12.76
CA GLY A 302 15.93 -12.99 -13.53
C GLY A 302 16.57 -11.90 -12.67
N THR A 303 16.03 -11.65 -11.47
CA THR A 303 16.62 -10.71 -10.52
C THR A 303 17.89 -11.28 -9.89
N LEU A 304 17.85 -12.56 -9.50
CA LEU A 304 18.98 -13.28 -8.90
C LEU A 304 20.12 -13.52 -9.89
N SER A 305 19.81 -13.72 -11.17
CA SER A 305 20.80 -13.98 -12.24
C SER A 305 21.55 -12.73 -12.73
N GLY A 306 21.63 -11.66 -11.94
CA GLY A 306 22.33 -10.41 -12.29
C GLY A 306 21.44 -9.18 -12.51
N GLY A 307 20.12 -9.30 -12.35
CA GLY A 307 19.19 -8.17 -12.45
C GLY A 307 19.31 -7.15 -11.30
N TRP A 308 19.84 -7.55 -10.15
CA TRP A 308 19.99 -6.69 -8.96
C TRP A 308 20.89 -5.46 -9.16
N LEU A 309 21.95 -5.55 -9.99
CA LEU A 309 22.84 -4.41 -10.30
C LEU A 309 22.22 -3.40 -11.28
N ARG A 310 21.11 -3.75 -11.95
CA ARG A 310 20.49 -2.88 -12.97
C ARG A 310 19.63 -1.76 -12.38
N SER A 311 19.32 -1.80 -11.09
CA SER A 311 18.49 -0.81 -10.43
C SER A 311 19.11 -0.40 -9.11
N ALA A 312 19.38 0.90 -8.94
CA ALA A 312 19.88 1.47 -7.69
C ALA A 312 19.01 1.08 -6.48
N HIS A 313 17.68 1.00 -6.69
CA HIS A 313 16.72 0.56 -5.67
C HIS A 313 17.04 -0.85 -5.15
N MET A 314 17.34 -1.80 -6.04
CA MET A 314 17.62 -3.19 -5.66
C MET A 314 18.95 -3.31 -4.91
N VAL A 315 19.95 -2.50 -5.28
CA VAL A 315 21.23 -2.43 -4.57
C VAL A 315 21.05 -1.91 -3.15
N VAL A 316 20.29 -0.82 -2.96
CA VAL A 316 19.95 -0.28 -1.64
C VAL A 316 19.25 -1.35 -0.78
N MET A 317 18.28 -2.08 -1.34
CA MET A 317 17.59 -3.15 -0.61
C MET A 317 18.53 -4.31 -0.23
N ALA A 318 19.40 -4.72 -1.14
CA ALA A 318 20.36 -5.79 -0.89
C ALA A 318 21.32 -5.41 0.25
N CYS A 319 21.89 -4.20 0.19
CA CYS A 319 22.90 -3.73 1.14
C CYS A 319 22.34 -3.43 2.54
N PHE A 320 21.14 -2.85 2.65
CA PHE A 320 20.62 -2.37 3.94
C PHE A 320 19.57 -3.28 4.59
N VAL A 321 19.05 -4.29 3.87
CA VAL A 321 18.03 -5.20 4.44
C VAL A 321 18.43 -6.67 4.27
N VAL A 322 18.72 -7.13 3.05
CA VAL A 322 18.94 -8.56 2.78
C VAL A 322 20.28 -9.04 3.35
N LEU A 323 21.39 -8.35 3.07
CA LEU A 323 22.70 -8.71 3.60
C LEU A 323 22.77 -8.62 5.14
N PRO A 324 22.25 -7.58 5.80
CA PRO A 324 22.17 -7.53 7.27
C PRO A 324 21.36 -8.67 7.88
N LEU A 325 20.25 -9.06 7.24
CA LEU A 325 19.46 -10.21 7.66
C LEU A 325 20.26 -11.51 7.52
N LEU A 326 20.89 -11.75 6.38
CA LEU A 326 21.70 -12.95 6.15
C LEU A 326 22.87 -13.03 7.12
N ALA A 327 23.55 -11.90 7.38
CA ALA A 327 24.60 -11.80 8.39
C ALA A 327 24.06 -12.11 9.80
N THR A 328 22.88 -11.60 10.15
CA THR A 328 22.21 -11.91 11.41
C THR A 328 21.89 -13.40 11.54
N VAL A 329 21.33 -14.02 10.49
CA VAL A 329 21.06 -15.46 10.45
C VAL A 329 22.35 -16.26 10.55
N ALA A 330 23.41 -15.84 9.85
CA ALA A 330 24.70 -16.51 9.89
C ALA A 330 25.33 -16.45 11.29
N MET A 331 25.31 -15.28 11.94
CA MET A 331 25.78 -15.13 13.32
C MET A 331 24.97 -15.95 14.33
N LEU A 332 23.70 -16.19 14.04
CA LEU A 332 22.79 -16.92 14.90
C LEU A 332 22.88 -18.44 14.73
N VAL A 333 23.28 -18.91 13.54
CA VAL A 333 23.40 -20.34 13.21
C VAL A 333 24.84 -20.85 13.33
N TRP A 334 25.82 -20.04 12.89
CA TRP A 334 27.23 -20.41 12.77
C TRP A 334 28.18 -19.50 13.57
N GLY A 335 27.67 -18.44 14.20
CA GLY A 335 28.50 -17.49 14.92
C GLY A 335 29.17 -18.11 16.14
N ASP A 336 30.45 -17.77 16.33
CA ASP A 336 31.21 -18.17 17.50
C ASP A 336 30.66 -17.51 18.77
N GLN A 337 30.83 -18.19 19.91
CA GLN A 337 30.18 -17.80 21.17
C GLN A 337 30.90 -16.65 21.89
N ASP A 338 32.12 -16.33 21.46
CA ASP A 338 32.93 -15.26 22.00
C ASP A 338 32.35 -13.89 21.64
N LEU A 339 31.57 -13.36 22.58
CA LEU A 339 30.95 -12.03 22.54
C LEU A 339 31.99 -10.89 22.49
N THR A 340 33.27 -11.19 22.75
CA THR A 340 34.38 -10.23 22.84
C THR A 340 35.28 -10.22 21.60
N GLY A 341 35.06 -11.11 20.63
CA GLY A 341 35.86 -11.16 19.41
C GLY A 341 35.75 -9.87 18.57
N VAL A 342 36.89 -9.35 18.11
CA VAL A 342 36.95 -8.11 17.29
C VAL A 342 36.09 -8.23 16.01
N SER A 343 36.07 -9.41 15.38
CA SER A 343 35.25 -9.69 14.20
C SER A 343 33.74 -9.58 14.50
N THR A 344 33.29 -10.14 15.63
CA THR A 344 31.91 -10.03 16.11
C THR A 344 31.53 -8.58 16.40
N MET A 345 32.42 -7.81 17.04
CA MET A 345 32.18 -6.40 17.32
C MET A 345 32.08 -5.56 16.04
N LEU A 346 32.99 -5.74 15.09
CA LEU A 346 32.96 -5.04 13.79
C LEU A 346 31.67 -5.35 13.04
N MET A 347 31.27 -6.62 12.99
CA MET A 347 30.02 -7.02 12.33
C MET A 347 28.79 -6.43 13.03
N LEU A 348 28.74 -6.39 14.37
CA LEU A 348 27.65 -5.75 15.11
C LEU A 348 27.58 -4.23 14.83
N LEU A 349 28.72 -3.56 14.72
CA LEU A 349 28.78 -2.14 14.34
C LEU A 349 28.32 -1.92 12.89
N THR A 350 28.71 -2.79 11.95
CA THR A 350 28.22 -2.74 10.57
C THR A 350 26.71 -2.96 10.50
N LEU A 351 26.19 -3.93 11.25
CA LEU A 351 24.76 -4.17 11.37
C LEU A 351 24.03 -2.97 11.99
N LEU A 352 24.62 -2.33 13.01
CA LEU A 352 24.08 -1.12 13.61
C LEU A 352 23.97 0.01 12.58
N GLY A 353 25.05 0.29 11.85
CA GLY A 353 25.08 1.33 10.82
C GLY A 353 24.10 1.07 9.68
N THR A 354 24.07 -0.15 9.14
CA THR A 354 23.11 -0.53 8.09
C THR A 354 21.66 -0.46 8.56
N THR A 355 21.39 -0.82 9.82
CA THR A 355 20.06 -0.71 10.43
C THR A 355 19.64 0.75 10.61
N THR A 356 20.56 1.63 10.99
CA THR A 356 20.30 3.09 11.04
C THR A 356 19.88 3.61 9.67
N PHE A 357 20.60 3.27 8.61
CA PHE A 357 20.21 3.64 7.26
C PHE A 357 18.89 3.00 6.83
N ALA A 358 18.60 1.77 7.25
CA ALA A 358 17.33 1.10 6.93
C ALA A 358 16.12 1.77 7.59
N LEU A 359 16.28 2.26 8.83
CA LEU A 359 15.20 2.87 9.62
C LEU A 359 15.04 4.37 9.40
N THR A 360 16.09 5.08 8.99
CA THR A 360 16.03 6.51 8.71
C THR A 360 15.41 6.78 7.35
N GLY A 361 14.50 7.74 7.24
CA GLY A 361 13.78 8.07 6.00
C GLY A 361 14.61 8.82 4.93
N GLY A 362 15.94 8.79 5.01
CA GLY A 362 16.81 9.54 4.09
C GLY A 362 16.78 9.03 2.65
N SER A 363 17.27 9.83 1.71
CA SER A 363 17.25 9.51 0.26
C SER A 363 17.98 8.21 -0.11
N PHE A 364 18.96 7.80 0.69
CA PHE A 364 19.73 6.57 0.52
C PHE A 364 19.16 5.36 1.27
N SER A 365 18.01 5.51 1.93
CA SER A 365 17.37 4.42 2.66
C SER A 365 16.43 3.59 1.79
N PRO A 366 16.10 2.35 2.21
CA PRO A 366 15.02 1.57 1.62
C PRO A 366 13.73 2.36 1.42
N TRP A 367 13.34 3.19 2.40
CA TRP A 367 12.14 4.01 2.26
C TRP A 367 12.31 5.14 1.24
N GLY A 368 13.43 5.85 1.28
CA GLY A 368 13.73 6.92 0.31
C GLY A 368 13.70 6.44 -1.13
N ALA A 369 14.20 5.22 -1.38
CA ALA A 369 14.14 4.57 -2.68
C ALA A 369 12.69 4.29 -3.13
N TYR A 370 11.81 3.81 -2.26
CA TYR A 370 10.41 3.55 -2.63
C TYR A 370 9.55 4.81 -2.69
N ARG A 371 9.87 5.84 -1.88
CA ARG A 371 9.14 7.11 -1.83
C ARG A 371 9.16 7.87 -3.16
N SER A 372 10.24 7.76 -3.92
CA SER A 372 10.40 8.41 -5.24
C SER A 372 9.64 7.69 -6.37
N SER A 373 9.14 6.48 -6.14
CA SER A 373 8.44 5.71 -7.16
C SER A 373 7.04 6.28 -7.45
N THR A 374 6.68 6.36 -8.73
CA THR A 374 5.40 6.92 -9.21
C THR A 374 4.18 6.04 -8.88
N ILE A 375 4.41 4.79 -8.49
CA ILE A 375 3.38 3.81 -8.12
C ILE A 375 3.56 3.48 -6.65
N LEU A 376 2.53 3.70 -5.82
CA LEU A 376 2.55 3.39 -4.40
C LEU A 376 2.78 1.89 -4.18
N ARG A 377 4.05 1.48 -4.03
CA ARG A 377 4.46 0.14 -3.58
C ARG A 377 5.05 0.28 -2.19
N LEU A 378 4.39 -0.33 -1.20
CA LEU A 378 4.83 -0.27 0.19
C LEU A 378 5.67 -1.50 0.51
N PRO A 379 6.99 -1.38 0.72
CA PRO A 379 7.89 -2.52 0.95
C PRO A 379 7.78 -3.08 2.38
N CYS A 380 6.57 -3.42 2.83
CA CYS A 380 6.30 -3.73 4.23
C CYS A 380 7.10 -4.95 4.73
N THR A 381 7.30 -5.96 3.87
CA THR A 381 8.11 -7.15 4.20
C THR A 381 9.59 -6.85 4.37
N LEU A 382 10.13 -5.88 3.63
CA LEU A 382 11.53 -5.47 3.80
C LEU A 382 11.75 -4.80 5.16
N PHE A 383 10.76 -4.04 5.63
CA PHE A 383 10.79 -3.46 6.98
C PHE A 383 10.52 -4.48 8.09
N LEU A 384 9.76 -5.56 7.81
CA LEU A 384 9.71 -6.72 8.69
C LEU A 384 11.09 -7.37 8.86
N LEU A 385 11.83 -7.56 7.77
CA LEU A 385 13.19 -8.11 7.83
C LEU A 385 14.14 -7.19 8.60
N ALA A 386 14.08 -5.89 8.35
CA ALA A 386 14.87 -4.91 9.12
C ALA A 386 14.51 -4.93 10.62
N ALA A 387 13.23 -5.06 10.96
CA ALA A 387 12.78 -5.16 12.36
C ALA A 387 13.31 -6.42 13.08
N LEU A 388 13.48 -7.54 12.36
CA LEU A 388 14.14 -8.73 12.91
C LEU A 388 15.61 -8.46 13.25
N VAL A 389 16.33 -7.74 12.39
CA VAL A 389 17.73 -7.32 12.65
C VAL A 389 17.82 -6.41 13.86
N VAL A 390 16.91 -5.43 13.99
CA VAL A 390 16.82 -4.56 15.17
C VAL A 390 16.61 -5.38 16.46
N GLY A 391 15.68 -6.34 16.43
CA GLY A 391 15.42 -7.22 17.56
C GLY A 391 16.66 -8.03 17.94
N PHE A 392 17.36 -8.58 16.96
CA PHE A 392 18.61 -9.30 17.19
C PHE A 392 19.70 -8.41 17.81
N LEU A 393 19.93 -7.21 17.27
CA LEU A 393 20.92 -6.26 17.80
C LEU A 393 20.61 -5.84 19.23
N MET A 394 19.35 -5.53 19.53
CA MET A 394 18.91 -5.20 20.89
C MET A 394 19.13 -6.39 21.85
N GLY A 395 18.78 -7.60 21.42
CA GLY A 395 18.99 -8.82 22.20
C GLY A 395 20.46 -9.09 22.49
N LYS A 396 21.31 -9.04 21.46
CA LYS A 396 22.77 -9.23 21.60
C LYS A 396 23.40 -8.11 22.43
N GLY A 397 23.05 -6.85 22.20
CA GLY A 397 23.51 -5.72 23.01
C GLY A 397 23.15 -5.88 24.50
N CYS A 398 21.94 -6.35 24.80
CA CYS A 398 21.53 -6.64 26.16
C CYS A 398 22.31 -7.81 26.79
N LEU A 399 22.58 -8.87 26.04
CA LEU A 399 23.41 -9.98 26.52
C LEU A 399 24.86 -9.53 26.81
N MET A 400 25.44 -8.70 25.93
CA MET A 400 26.79 -8.13 26.12
C MET A 400 26.88 -7.14 27.29
N ALA A 401 25.79 -6.45 27.60
CA ALA A 401 25.67 -5.57 28.77
C ALA A 401 25.35 -6.36 30.07
N GLY A 402 25.54 -7.68 30.08
CA GLY A 402 25.27 -8.51 31.25
C GLY A 402 23.79 -8.56 31.65
N GLY A 403 22.86 -8.23 30.75
CA GLY A 403 21.41 -8.24 30.98
C GLY A 403 20.90 -7.11 31.91
N ARG A 404 21.70 -6.07 32.14
CA ARG A 404 21.36 -4.92 32.98
C ARG A 404 20.97 -3.71 32.12
N ILE A 405 19.91 -3.00 32.51
CA ILE A 405 19.38 -1.83 31.78
C ILE A 405 20.01 -0.52 32.30
N LEU A 406 20.31 -0.43 33.60
CA LEU A 406 21.00 0.70 34.24
C LEU A 406 22.29 0.23 34.96
N PRO A 407 23.33 1.08 35.04
CA PRO A 407 24.46 0.83 35.92
C PRO A 407 24.00 0.92 37.39
N ASP A 408 24.37 -0.06 38.21
CA ASP A 408 24.18 0.00 39.67
C ASP A 408 25.12 1.06 40.25
N ILE A 409 24.68 2.33 40.31
CA ILE A 409 25.43 3.43 40.95
C ILE A 409 25.55 3.18 42.48
N THR A 410 24.71 2.32 43.05
CA THR A 410 24.62 2.06 44.50
C THR A 410 25.50 0.92 45.01
N ARG A 411 26.25 0.22 44.14
CA ARG A 411 27.11 -0.92 44.53
C ARG A 411 28.60 -0.64 44.53
N GLY A 412 29.00 0.63 44.66
CA GLY A 412 30.39 1.03 44.75
C GLY A 412 31.16 0.59 46.01
N ASN A 413 30.66 -0.30 46.88
CA ASN A 413 31.43 -0.67 48.09
C ASN A 413 31.13 -2.01 48.80
N ARG A 414 30.37 -2.95 48.22
CA ARG A 414 30.13 -4.24 48.88
C ARG A 414 30.10 -5.41 47.90
N ARG A 415 31.29 -5.91 47.56
CA ARG A 415 31.65 -7.33 47.43
C ARG A 415 33.10 -7.43 46.96
N ARG A 416 34.04 -7.57 47.92
CA ARG A 416 35.21 -8.41 47.69
C ARG A 416 34.66 -9.83 47.59
N GLY A 417 34.71 -10.41 46.39
CA GLY A 417 34.29 -11.79 46.14
C GLY A 417 35.23 -12.79 46.81
N PHE A 418 34.70 -13.97 47.08
CA PHE A 418 35.50 -15.16 47.36
C PHE A 418 36.39 -15.47 46.16
N PRO A 419 37.65 -15.93 46.36
CA PRO A 419 38.52 -16.32 45.24
C PRO A 419 37.92 -17.55 44.56
N GLY A 420 37.51 -17.40 43.30
CA GLY A 420 36.82 -18.41 42.50
C GLY A 420 35.56 -17.91 41.77
N ASP A 421 35.06 -16.73 42.15
CA ASP A 421 33.94 -16.02 41.49
C ASP A 421 34.49 -14.90 40.56
N ASP A 422 35.61 -15.17 39.90
CA ASP A 422 36.19 -14.24 38.93
C ASP A 422 35.16 -14.01 37.80
N ASP A 423 34.74 -12.76 37.69
CA ASP A 423 33.81 -12.19 36.71
C ASP A 423 34.30 -12.44 35.26
N GLU A 424 34.16 -13.66 34.74
CA GLU A 424 34.45 -13.99 33.32
C GLU A 424 33.39 -13.42 32.35
N GLY A 425 32.33 -12.77 32.86
CA GLY A 425 31.30 -12.10 32.07
C GLY A 425 31.45 -10.59 32.06
N GLY A 426 32.63 -10.06 31.75
CA GLY A 426 32.90 -8.61 31.72
C GLY A 426 31.83 -7.83 30.95
N GLU A 427 31.15 -6.91 31.62
CA GLU A 427 30.14 -6.03 31.01
C GLU A 427 30.79 -5.21 29.88
N SER A 428 30.49 -5.55 28.63
CA SER A 428 31.05 -4.81 27.50
C SER A 428 30.37 -3.44 27.39
N PRO A 429 31.13 -2.32 27.42
CA PRO A 429 30.56 -0.98 27.22
C PRO A 429 29.87 -0.84 25.86
N LEU A 430 30.29 -1.63 24.87
CA LEU A 430 29.69 -1.68 23.55
C LEU A 430 28.23 -2.17 23.60
N GLY A 431 27.91 -3.16 24.43
CA GLY A 431 26.53 -3.65 24.59
C GLY A 431 25.57 -2.57 25.08
N ARG A 432 26.03 -1.75 26.03
CA ARG A 432 25.28 -0.58 26.54
C ARG A 432 25.13 0.50 25.48
N LEU A 433 26.18 0.77 24.70
CA LEU A 433 26.13 1.70 23.59
C LEU A 433 25.10 1.27 22.54
N ILE A 434 25.11 0.00 22.13
CA ILE A 434 24.13 -0.54 21.16
C ILE A 434 22.71 -0.37 21.68
N MET A 435 22.43 -0.76 22.93
CA MET A 435 21.09 -0.61 23.51
C MET A 435 20.65 0.85 23.59
N GLY A 436 21.50 1.72 24.15
CA GLY A 436 21.20 3.15 24.31
C GLY A 436 20.95 3.82 22.96
N TYR A 437 21.81 3.54 21.99
CA TYR A 437 21.68 4.03 20.62
C TYR A 437 20.39 3.56 19.96
N LEU A 438 20.06 2.26 20.03
CA LEU A 438 18.83 1.72 19.44
C LEU A 438 17.57 2.29 20.11
N CYS A 439 17.58 2.51 21.43
CA CYS A 439 16.46 3.16 22.11
C CYS A 439 16.23 4.58 21.60
N VAL A 440 17.29 5.38 21.51
CA VAL A 440 17.22 6.75 20.97
C VAL A 440 16.78 6.73 19.51
N LEU A 441 17.36 5.85 18.70
CA LEU A 441 17.04 5.70 17.28
C LEU A 441 15.56 5.35 17.09
N LEU A 442 15.02 4.38 17.83
CA LEU A 442 13.62 3.97 17.72
C LEU A 442 12.63 5.08 18.12
N ILE A 443 12.95 5.84 19.17
CA ILE A 443 12.14 7.00 19.59
C ILE A 443 12.20 8.09 18.51
N ALA A 444 13.40 8.43 18.03
CA ALA A 444 13.59 9.44 16.99
C ALA A 444 12.89 9.05 15.68
N THR A 445 13.13 7.83 15.19
CA THR A 445 12.47 7.27 14.01
C THR A 445 10.95 7.26 14.19
N GLY A 446 10.43 6.87 15.36
CA GLY A 446 9.00 6.92 15.64
C GLY A 446 8.41 8.33 15.55
N ALA A 447 9.11 9.34 16.09
CA ALA A 447 8.66 10.74 16.05
C ALA A 447 8.72 11.34 14.63
N PHE A 448 9.80 11.12 13.89
CA PHE A 448 9.92 11.59 12.50
C PHE A 448 8.91 10.91 11.58
N ASN A 449 8.77 9.59 11.71
CA ASN A 449 7.84 8.82 10.88
C ASN A 449 6.38 9.16 11.20
N PHE A 450 6.05 9.50 12.46
CA PHE A 450 4.72 10.01 12.83
C PHE A 450 4.39 11.29 12.05
N ARG A 451 5.32 12.25 11.98
CA ARG A 451 5.14 13.48 11.20
C ARG A 451 4.92 13.17 9.72
N GLU A 452 5.76 12.32 9.14
CA GLU A 452 5.61 11.93 7.73
C GLU A 452 4.26 11.24 7.44
N VAL A 453 3.77 10.35 8.31
CA VAL A 453 2.45 9.72 8.12
C VAL A 453 1.32 10.74 8.19
N MET A 454 1.42 11.74 9.07
CA MET A 454 0.43 12.81 9.18
C MET A 454 0.42 13.72 7.95
N ASP A 455 1.57 14.01 7.37
CA ASP A 455 1.70 14.84 6.17
C ASP A 455 0.98 14.24 4.95
N TRP A 456 0.77 12.93 4.93
CA TRP A 456 0.08 12.23 3.84
C TRP A 456 -1.45 12.19 3.99
N ARG A 457 -2.02 12.86 4.99
CA ARG A 457 -3.48 12.96 5.15
C ARG A 457 -4.05 13.91 4.10
N GLU A 458 -4.79 13.36 3.14
CA GLU A 458 -5.41 14.11 2.04
C GLU A 458 -6.94 13.96 2.12
N PRO A 459 -7.64 14.89 2.79
CA PRO A 459 -9.09 14.82 2.94
C PRO A 459 -9.87 15.45 1.76
N LEU A 460 -9.23 16.24 0.90
CA LEU A 460 -9.92 17.05 -0.11
C LEU A 460 -10.62 16.17 -1.16
N ALA A 461 -9.95 15.16 -1.72
CA ALA A 461 -10.56 14.27 -2.71
C ALA A 461 -11.80 13.54 -2.16
N GLY A 462 -11.74 13.11 -0.90
CA GLY A 462 -12.88 12.49 -0.21
C GLY A 462 -14.04 13.46 0.00
N LYS A 463 -13.75 14.70 0.47
CA LYS A 463 -14.76 15.75 0.63
C LYS A 463 -15.45 16.10 -0.69
N VAL A 464 -14.68 16.27 -1.77
CA VAL A 464 -15.21 16.57 -3.11
C VAL A 464 -16.08 15.42 -3.62
N ALA A 465 -15.69 14.17 -3.42
CA ALA A 465 -16.50 13.02 -3.80
C ALA A 465 -17.81 12.93 -2.99
N ALA A 466 -17.77 13.18 -1.68
CA ALA A 466 -18.95 13.19 -0.81
C ALA A 466 -19.94 14.29 -1.23
N GLU A 467 -19.43 15.49 -1.48
CA GLU A 467 -20.24 16.62 -1.90
C GLU A 467 -20.81 16.42 -3.32
N THR A 468 -20.06 15.79 -4.24
CA THR A 468 -20.60 15.38 -5.55
C THR A 468 -21.85 14.50 -5.39
N VAL A 469 -21.80 13.53 -4.47
CA VAL A 469 -22.93 12.61 -4.21
C VAL A 469 -24.10 13.33 -3.54
N ARG A 470 -23.82 14.31 -2.66
CA ARG A 470 -24.85 15.14 -2.04
C ARG A 470 -25.65 15.87 -3.11
N ARG A 471 -24.94 16.49 -4.05
CA ARG A 471 -25.42 17.37 -5.14
C ARG A 471 -26.11 16.66 -6.31
N LEU A 472 -26.12 15.34 -6.33
CA LEU A 472 -26.80 14.63 -7.40
C LEU A 472 -28.31 14.93 -7.44
N ASP A 473 -28.98 15.27 -6.34
CA ASP A 473 -30.41 15.69 -6.30
C ASP A 473 -31.36 14.82 -7.16
N GLY A 474 -31.18 13.48 -7.14
CA GLY A 474 -31.96 12.53 -7.93
C GLY A 474 -31.31 12.09 -9.25
N ARG A 475 -30.25 12.77 -9.71
CA ARG A 475 -29.40 12.35 -10.84
C ARG A 475 -28.68 11.03 -10.51
N ARG A 476 -28.54 10.18 -11.52
CA ARG A 476 -27.91 8.85 -11.38
C ARG A 476 -26.53 8.78 -12.03
N TRP A 477 -26.22 9.68 -12.96
CA TRP A 477 -25.02 9.59 -13.79
C TRP A 477 -24.08 10.76 -13.57
N VAL A 478 -22.78 10.46 -13.47
CA VAL A 478 -21.71 11.47 -13.37
C VAL A 478 -20.71 11.24 -14.50
N VAL A 479 -20.37 12.30 -15.23
CA VAL A 479 -19.26 12.33 -16.19
C VAL A 479 -17.99 12.73 -15.44
N ALA A 480 -17.08 11.77 -15.27
CA ALA A 480 -15.86 11.93 -14.46
C ALA A 480 -14.61 11.44 -15.21
N ASP A 481 -13.48 12.08 -14.95
CA ASP A 481 -12.17 11.83 -15.57
C ASP A 481 -11.38 10.67 -14.91
N GLY A 482 -12.09 9.63 -14.46
CA GLY A 482 -11.52 8.43 -13.82
C GLY A 482 -11.00 8.61 -12.38
N MET A 483 -10.20 9.65 -12.11
CA MET A 483 -9.44 9.83 -10.85
C MET A 483 -10.30 9.87 -9.57
N GLN A 484 -11.46 10.52 -9.62
CA GLN A 484 -12.40 10.61 -8.49
C GLN A 484 -13.55 9.60 -8.58
N GLY A 485 -13.69 8.92 -9.72
CA GLY A 485 -14.86 8.10 -10.01
C GLY A 485 -15.11 7.03 -8.95
N LEU A 486 -14.04 6.36 -8.54
CA LEU A 486 -14.12 5.31 -7.51
C LEU A 486 -14.57 5.85 -6.16
N LEU A 487 -14.04 7.01 -5.73
CA LEU A 487 -14.45 7.67 -4.49
C LEU A 487 -15.91 8.10 -4.54
N ILE A 488 -16.36 8.66 -5.68
CA ILE A 488 -17.76 9.06 -5.89
C ILE A 488 -18.69 7.84 -5.76
N ARG A 489 -18.34 6.69 -6.37
CA ARG A 489 -19.13 5.46 -6.25
C ARG A 489 -19.20 4.95 -4.80
N LEU A 490 -18.09 5.03 -4.06
CA LEU A 490 -18.05 4.64 -2.65
C LEU A 490 -18.95 5.52 -1.79
N HIS A 491 -18.85 6.84 -1.93
CA HIS A 491 -19.72 7.78 -1.22
C HIS A 491 -21.19 7.64 -1.64
N GLY A 492 -21.46 7.37 -2.91
CA GLY A 492 -22.80 7.05 -3.42
C GLY A 492 -23.42 5.87 -2.69
N ARG A 493 -22.66 4.77 -2.59
CA ARG A 493 -23.07 3.56 -1.86
C ARG A 493 -23.30 3.83 -0.38
N MET A 494 -22.45 4.63 0.28
CA MET A 494 -22.65 5.03 1.68
C MET A 494 -23.93 5.84 1.88
N ALA A 495 -24.27 6.70 0.91
CA ALA A 495 -25.49 7.50 0.92
C ALA A 495 -26.74 6.72 0.44
N GLY A 496 -26.62 5.44 0.08
CA GLY A 496 -27.72 4.65 -0.49
C GLY A 496 -28.15 5.10 -1.89
N LYS A 497 -27.38 5.95 -2.56
CA LYS A 497 -27.67 6.48 -3.90
C LYS A 497 -26.88 5.69 -4.95
N PRO A 498 -27.53 5.01 -5.92
CA PRO A 498 -26.81 4.37 -7.01
C PRO A 498 -26.21 5.45 -7.93
N VAL A 499 -24.89 5.55 -7.95
CA VAL A 499 -24.16 6.48 -8.83
C VAL A 499 -23.45 5.69 -9.91
N ALA A 500 -23.89 5.89 -11.14
CA ALA A 500 -23.24 5.38 -12.33
C ALA A 500 -22.26 6.43 -12.87
N LEU A 501 -21.15 5.97 -13.45
CA LEU A 501 -20.16 6.86 -14.04
C LEU A 501 -20.12 6.65 -15.54
N LEU A 502 -20.26 7.75 -16.27
CA LEU A 502 -19.84 7.87 -17.66
C LEU A 502 -18.34 8.20 -17.62
N ALA A 503 -17.53 7.18 -17.39
CA ALA A 503 -16.09 7.33 -17.23
C ALA A 503 -15.32 6.91 -18.48
N PHE A 504 -14.34 7.74 -18.83
CA PHE A 504 -13.09 7.29 -19.42
C PHE A 504 -12.50 6.28 -18.42
N ASN A 505 -12.16 5.05 -18.85
CA ASN A 505 -11.56 4.07 -17.93
C ASN A 505 -10.34 4.68 -17.19
N ASP A 506 -9.81 4.00 -16.16
CA ASP A 506 -8.58 4.37 -15.40
C ASP A 506 -7.34 4.69 -16.27
N THR A 507 -7.46 4.56 -17.60
CA THR A 507 -6.52 4.98 -18.64
C THR A 507 -7.22 5.99 -19.57
N PRO A 508 -6.72 7.24 -19.67
CA PRO A 508 -7.29 8.25 -20.56
C PRO A 508 -7.34 7.74 -22.01
N GLY A 509 -8.45 8.00 -22.71
CA GLY A 509 -8.62 7.68 -24.14
C GLY A 509 -9.26 6.32 -24.46
N ARG A 510 -9.66 5.50 -23.47
CA ARG A 510 -10.34 4.23 -23.73
C ARG A 510 -11.87 4.37 -23.77
N LEU A 511 -12.48 3.78 -24.79
CA LEU A 511 -13.93 3.69 -24.96
C LEU A 511 -14.63 2.95 -23.79
N PRO A 512 -15.91 3.26 -23.51
CA PRO A 512 -16.72 2.49 -22.58
C PRO A 512 -16.78 1.02 -23.00
N SER A 513 -16.72 0.13 -22.02
CA SER A 513 -16.86 -1.31 -22.25
C SER A 513 -18.29 -1.68 -22.67
N ALA A 514 -18.45 -2.76 -23.45
CA ALA A 514 -19.76 -3.20 -23.95
C ALA A 514 -20.82 -3.37 -22.83
N TRP A 515 -20.40 -3.85 -21.65
CA TRP A 515 -21.29 -4.00 -20.49
C TRP A 515 -21.75 -2.66 -19.90
N GLN A 516 -20.90 -1.61 -19.94
CA GLN A 516 -21.30 -0.27 -19.49
C GLN A 516 -22.35 0.32 -20.41
N ILE A 517 -22.27 0.02 -21.71
CA ILE A 517 -23.22 0.48 -22.71
C ILE A 517 -24.55 -0.26 -22.55
N GLU A 518 -24.52 -1.57 -22.30
CA GLU A 518 -25.74 -2.32 -22.00
C GLU A 518 -26.39 -1.86 -20.68
N ALA A 519 -25.59 -1.58 -19.65
CA ALA A 519 -26.09 -1.00 -18.42
C ALA A 519 -26.67 0.41 -18.61
N LEU A 520 -26.06 1.22 -19.49
CA LEU A 520 -26.56 2.55 -19.86
C LEU A 520 -27.89 2.46 -20.60
N LEU A 521 -27.99 1.58 -21.61
CA LEU A 521 -29.21 1.37 -22.41
C LEU A 521 -30.34 0.73 -21.61
N GLY A 522 -30.02 0.00 -20.54
CA GLY A 522 -30.99 -0.58 -19.62
C GLY A 522 -31.48 0.36 -18.53
N ASP A 523 -30.89 1.56 -18.38
CA ASP A 523 -31.32 2.53 -17.37
C ASP A 523 -32.56 3.31 -17.85
N PRO A 524 -33.65 3.39 -17.07
CA PRO A 524 -34.82 4.19 -17.41
C PRO A 524 -34.50 5.67 -17.68
N ALA A 525 -33.40 6.20 -17.12
CA ALA A 525 -32.94 7.57 -17.39
C ALA A 525 -32.60 7.83 -18.87
N PHE A 526 -32.36 6.78 -19.65
CA PHE A 526 -32.00 6.83 -21.07
C PHE A 526 -33.01 6.09 -21.96
N ALA A 527 -34.22 5.84 -21.44
CA ALA A 527 -35.29 5.21 -22.21
C ALA A 527 -35.66 6.04 -23.44
N GLY A 528 -35.75 5.39 -24.61
CA GLY A 528 -36.05 6.03 -25.89
C GLY A 528 -34.85 6.37 -26.78
N LEU A 529 -33.61 6.17 -26.29
CA LEU A 529 -32.40 6.27 -27.12
C LEU A 529 -32.31 5.12 -28.13
N ASN A 530 -31.98 5.45 -29.39
CA ASN A 530 -31.76 4.43 -30.43
C ASN A 530 -30.44 3.66 -30.16
N ALA A 531 -30.57 2.46 -29.61
CA ALA A 531 -29.46 1.58 -29.26
C ALA A 531 -28.51 1.28 -30.44
N GLY A 532 -29.02 1.22 -31.67
CA GLY A 532 -28.20 0.99 -32.87
C GLY A 532 -27.25 2.16 -33.16
N ARG A 533 -27.75 3.39 -33.03
CA ARG A 533 -26.97 4.62 -33.26
C ARG A 533 -25.90 4.82 -32.18
N LEU A 534 -26.24 4.51 -30.92
CA LEU A 534 -25.29 4.60 -29.81
C LEU A 534 -24.16 3.57 -29.95
N ARG A 535 -24.48 2.34 -30.36
CA ARG A 535 -23.49 1.27 -30.60
C ARG A 535 -22.54 1.61 -31.77
N GLN A 536 -23.03 2.23 -32.84
CA GLN A 536 -22.18 2.68 -33.95
C GLN A 536 -21.20 3.78 -33.55
N MET A 537 -21.62 4.73 -32.70
CA MET A 537 -20.74 5.79 -32.18
C MET A 537 -19.67 5.28 -31.22
N VAL A 538 -19.87 4.12 -30.59
CA VAL A 538 -18.83 3.50 -29.75
C VAL A 538 -17.73 2.88 -30.59
N GLN A 539 -18.04 2.32 -31.77
CA GLN A 539 -17.06 1.62 -32.59
C GLN A 539 -16.07 2.55 -33.32
N GLY A 540 -16.36 3.86 -33.39
CA GLY A 540 -15.59 4.80 -34.21
C GLY A 540 -15.03 6.06 -33.53
N THR A 541 -15.28 6.34 -32.25
CA THR A 541 -15.05 7.71 -31.71
C THR A 541 -14.26 7.82 -30.41
N ASN A 542 -13.65 8.99 -30.20
CA ASN A 542 -13.06 9.41 -28.93
C ASN A 542 -14.13 9.39 -27.82
N PRO A 543 -13.84 8.90 -26.60
CA PRO A 543 -14.80 8.88 -25.49
C PRO A 543 -15.44 10.24 -25.13
N VAL A 544 -14.78 11.38 -25.42
CA VAL A 544 -15.41 12.72 -25.30
C VAL A 544 -16.58 12.87 -26.27
N SER A 545 -16.39 12.46 -27.53
CA SER A 545 -17.41 12.53 -28.58
C SER A 545 -18.60 11.62 -28.29
N PHE A 546 -18.36 10.47 -27.64
CA PHE A 546 -19.42 9.57 -27.18
C PHE A 546 -20.32 10.24 -26.13
N VAL A 547 -19.71 10.82 -25.08
CA VAL A 547 -20.48 11.52 -24.04
C VAL A 547 -21.22 12.72 -24.62
N GLN A 548 -20.57 13.48 -25.50
CA GLN A 548 -21.20 14.59 -26.19
C GLN A 548 -22.44 14.14 -26.97
N ALA A 549 -22.32 13.09 -27.79
CA ALA A 549 -23.45 12.55 -28.53
C ALA A 549 -24.57 12.01 -27.62
N LEU A 550 -24.21 11.37 -26.50
CA LEU A 550 -25.17 10.91 -25.51
C LEU A 550 -25.96 12.09 -24.91
N LEU A 551 -25.28 13.17 -24.51
CA LEU A 551 -25.92 14.36 -23.94
C LEU A 551 -26.82 15.08 -24.95
N THR A 552 -26.47 15.07 -26.24
CA THR A 552 -27.30 15.64 -27.31
C THR A 552 -28.53 14.80 -27.63
N LEU A 553 -28.40 13.46 -27.57
CA LEU A 553 -29.47 12.53 -27.97
C LEU A 553 -30.42 12.16 -26.82
N ALA A 554 -29.99 12.27 -25.57
CA ALA A 554 -30.78 11.89 -24.41
C ALA A 554 -31.84 12.97 -24.08
N PRO A 555 -33.14 12.62 -24.06
CA PRO A 555 -34.17 13.56 -23.60
C PRO A 555 -33.97 13.87 -22.12
N ARG A 556 -34.02 15.16 -21.74
CA ARG A 556 -33.86 15.65 -20.36
C ARG A 556 -32.56 15.19 -19.66
N ALA A 557 -31.46 15.10 -20.40
CA ALA A 557 -30.14 14.72 -19.86
C ALA A 557 -29.73 15.53 -18.61
N GLU A 558 -30.17 16.79 -18.52
CA GLU A 558 -29.95 17.71 -17.40
C GLU A 558 -30.45 17.20 -16.03
N GLU A 559 -31.49 16.37 -16.04
CA GLU A 559 -32.11 15.79 -14.83
C GLU A 559 -31.44 14.50 -14.38
N HIS A 560 -30.54 13.95 -15.20
CA HIS A 560 -29.96 12.63 -14.98
C HIS A 560 -28.44 12.64 -14.92
N VAL A 561 -27.77 13.64 -15.51
CA VAL A 561 -26.31 13.70 -15.66
C VAL A 561 -25.72 14.94 -14.99
N LEU A 562 -24.61 14.74 -14.26
CA LEU A 562 -23.74 15.81 -13.73
C LEU A 562 -22.37 15.74 -14.43
N VAL A 563 -21.84 16.87 -14.89
CA VAL A 563 -20.53 16.94 -15.58
C VAL A 563 -19.50 17.61 -14.67
N LEU A 564 -18.39 16.94 -14.33
CA LEU A 564 -17.47 17.47 -13.31
C LEU A 564 -16.44 18.49 -13.79
N ARG A 565 -15.97 18.41 -15.05
CA ARG A 565 -14.82 19.22 -15.52
C ARG A 565 -15.06 20.03 -16.78
N ASP A 566 -15.80 19.49 -17.74
CA ASP A 566 -15.88 20.08 -19.08
C ASP A 566 -17.26 20.74 -19.31
N PRO A 567 -17.41 22.05 -19.04
CA PRO A 567 -18.67 22.76 -19.26
C PRO A 567 -19.03 22.85 -20.75
N ASP A 568 -18.08 22.67 -21.66
CA ASP A 568 -18.36 22.72 -23.11
C ASP A 568 -19.20 21.54 -23.57
N LEU A 569 -19.19 20.43 -22.84
CA LEU A 569 -20.09 19.30 -23.10
C LEU A 569 -21.57 19.72 -23.06
N TRP A 570 -21.95 20.61 -22.15
CA TRP A 570 -23.30 21.17 -22.11
C TRP A 570 -23.54 22.17 -23.23
N ARG A 571 -22.58 23.08 -23.48
CA ARG A 571 -22.70 24.09 -24.56
C ARG A 571 -22.92 23.44 -25.91
N ARG A 572 -22.15 22.40 -26.23
CA ARG A 572 -22.27 21.66 -27.49
C ARG A 572 -23.54 20.82 -27.59
N ALA A 573 -24.15 20.47 -26.46
CA ALA A 573 -25.47 19.84 -26.42
C ALA A 573 -26.62 20.88 -26.51
N GLY A 574 -26.32 22.16 -26.75
CA GLY A 574 -27.31 23.23 -26.84
C GLY A 574 -27.87 23.66 -25.48
N ARG A 575 -27.11 23.45 -24.40
CA ARG A 575 -27.51 23.77 -23.02
C ARG A 575 -26.55 24.78 -22.39
N ARG A 576 -27.04 25.58 -21.45
CA ARG A 576 -26.19 26.49 -20.67
C ARG A 576 -25.55 25.71 -19.51
N PRO A 577 -24.21 25.68 -19.36
CA PRO A 577 -23.59 25.05 -18.19
C PRO A 577 -23.81 25.94 -16.96
N LEU A 578 -24.56 25.43 -15.97
CA LEU A 578 -24.74 26.10 -14.69
C LEU A 578 -23.75 25.50 -13.67
N PRO A 579 -22.83 26.28 -13.08
CA PRO A 579 -21.91 25.79 -12.06
C PRO A 579 -22.66 25.45 -10.77
N ASP A 580 -22.36 24.28 -10.20
CA ASP A 580 -22.95 23.74 -8.97
C ASP A 580 -21.85 23.19 -8.06
N VAL A 581 -21.07 24.11 -7.47
CA VAL A 581 -20.00 23.92 -6.46
C VAL A 581 -18.81 23.06 -6.92
N ILE A 582 -19.06 21.85 -7.42
CA ILE A 582 -18.05 20.85 -7.81
C ILE A 582 -18.07 20.53 -9.30
N GLY A 583 -19.19 20.79 -9.97
CA GLY A 583 -19.35 20.50 -11.39
C GLY A 583 -20.38 21.41 -12.05
N PHE A 584 -20.90 20.94 -13.17
CA PHE A 584 -21.78 21.68 -14.07
C PHE A 584 -23.08 20.91 -14.33
N ARG A 585 -24.20 21.58 -14.08
CA ARG A 585 -25.54 21.13 -14.45
C ARG A 585 -25.91 21.69 -15.83
N GLY A 586 -26.73 20.97 -16.58
CA GLY A 586 -27.34 21.50 -17.79
C GLY A 586 -28.52 22.40 -17.44
N GLY A 587 -28.46 23.68 -17.79
CA GLY A 587 -29.58 24.62 -17.75
C GLY A 587 -30.24 24.75 -19.12
N GLN A 588 -31.51 25.17 -19.15
CA GLN A 588 -32.16 25.55 -20.40
C GLN A 588 -31.45 26.77 -21.02
N ALA A 589 -31.37 26.79 -22.35
CA ALA A 589 -30.68 27.85 -23.09
C ALA A 589 -31.49 29.17 -23.11
N ASP A 590 -32.82 29.07 -23.09
CA ASP A 590 -33.73 30.21 -23.05
C ASP A 590 -33.91 30.68 -21.60
N GLY A 591 -33.58 31.95 -21.34
CA GLY A 591 -33.40 32.55 -20.02
C GLY A 591 -34.64 32.73 -19.14
N GLU A 592 -35.62 31.81 -19.19
CA GLU A 592 -36.86 31.89 -18.40
C GLU A 592 -36.76 31.20 -17.03
N ALA A 593 -35.75 30.37 -16.78
CA ALA A 593 -35.53 29.82 -15.44
C ALA A 593 -34.83 30.85 -14.55
N VAL A 594 -35.57 31.44 -13.61
CA VAL A 594 -35.01 32.31 -12.55
C VAL A 594 -34.01 31.48 -11.73
N VAL A 595 -32.72 31.72 -11.93
CA VAL A 595 -31.65 31.12 -11.12
C VAL A 595 -31.53 31.92 -9.84
N ASP A 596 -31.61 31.24 -8.69
CA ASP A 596 -31.29 31.83 -7.39
C ASP A 596 -29.77 31.97 -7.22
N TRP A 597 -29.24 33.10 -7.71
CA TRP A 597 -27.80 33.40 -7.64
C TRP A 597 -27.29 33.56 -6.21
N GLN A 598 -28.11 34.10 -5.29
CA GLN A 598 -27.70 34.29 -3.90
C GLN A 598 -27.59 32.96 -3.16
N GLY A 599 -28.57 32.08 -3.31
CA GLY A 599 -28.51 30.72 -2.78
C GLY A 599 -27.32 29.95 -3.34
N LEU A 600 -27.10 30.03 -4.65
CA LEU A 600 -25.97 29.37 -5.30
C LEU A 600 -24.61 29.88 -4.80
N LEU A 601 -24.47 31.20 -4.62
CA LEU A 601 -23.24 31.81 -4.12
C LEU A 601 -22.97 31.43 -2.66
N GLN A 602 -24.00 31.47 -1.81
CA GLN A 602 -23.90 31.05 -0.41
C GLN A 602 -23.44 29.59 -0.29
N GLU A 603 -23.97 28.73 -1.15
CA GLU A 603 -23.57 27.33 -1.22
C GLU A 603 -22.11 27.15 -1.64
N HIS A 604 -21.63 27.88 -2.64
CA HIS A 604 -20.21 27.86 -3.03
C HIS A 604 -19.32 28.35 -1.89
N HIS A 605 -19.69 29.46 -1.23
CA HIS A 605 -18.94 29.97 -0.08
C HIS A 605 -18.87 28.95 1.06
N SER A 606 -19.99 28.32 1.42
CA SER A 606 -20.02 27.33 2.50
C SER A 606 -19.10 26.13 2.25
N PHE A 607 -18.94 25.71 0.99
CA PHE A 607 -18.05 24.63 0.61
C PHE A 607 -16.59 25.10 0.53
N TRP A 608 -16.35 26.30 -0.01
CA TRP A 608 -15.02 26.90 -0.08
C TRP A 608 -14.44 27.17 1.31
N ASP A 609 -15.25 27.61 2.28
CA ASP A 609 -14.85 27.72 3.69
C ASP A 609 -14.27 26.38 4.19
N GLN A 610 -14.98 25.27 3.94
CA GLN A 610 -14.54 23.94 4.36
C GLN A 610 -13.28 23.44 3.64
N VAL A 611 -12.97 23.96 2.45
CA VAL A 611 -11.78 23.62 1.67
C VAL A 611 -10.58 24.45 2.13
N GLU A 612 -10.80 25.73 2.43
CA GLU A 612 -9.79 26.65 2.96
C GLU A 612 -9.36 26.27 4.39
N GLU A 613 -10.27 25.73 5.21
CA GLU A 613 -9.97 25.17 6.54
C GLU A 613 -9.10 23.89 6.52
N LEU A 614 -8.89 23.27 5.35
CA LEU A 614 -8.09 22.06 5.27
C LEU A 614 -6.60 22.36 5.46
N PRO A 615 -5.89 21.57 6.29
CA PRO A 615 -4.45 21.74 6.44
C PRO A 615 -3.73 21.56 5.09
N ALA A 616 -2.67 22.35 4.87
CA ALA A 616 -1.78 22.17 3.73
C ALA A 616 -1.14 20.76 3.78
N LEU A 617 -0.82 20.20 2.61
CA LEU A 617 0.01 18.99 2.58
C LEU A 617 1.39 19.31 3.16
N GLY A 618 1.85 18.47 4.09
CA GLY A 618 3.17 18.66 4.68
C GLY A 618 4.31 18.37 3.70
N PRO A 619 5.55 18.77 4.05
CA PRO A 619 6.73 18.64 3.19
C PRO A 619 6.98 17.18 2.77
N TYR A 620 6.57 16.21 3.58
CA TYR A 620 6.82 14.81 3.31
C TYR A 620 5.81 14.13 2.36
N ALA A 621 4.70 14.81 2.02
CA ALA A 621 3.67 14.28 1.13
C ALA A 621 4.21 13.95 -0.28
N PRO A 622 3.93 12.76 -0.84
CA PRO A 622 4.46 12.32 -2.12
C PRO A 622 3.90 13.13 -3.29
N VAL A 623 4.71 13.24 -4.35
CA VAL A 623 4.43 14.08 -5.52
C VAL A 623 3.09 13.75 -6.18
N TRP A 624 2.72 12.47 -6.24
CA TRP A 624 1.46 12.06 -6.86
C TRP A 624 0.22 12.50 -6.07
N ILE A 625 0.28 12.54 -4.73
CA ILE A 625 -0.82 13.07 -3.89
C ILE A 625 -0.94 14.57 -4.11
N ARG A 626 0.20 15.28 -4.15
CA ARG A 626 0.22 16.71 -4.46
C ARG A 626 -0.38 16.99 -5.84
N GLY A 627 0.00 16.21 -6.86
CA GLY A 627 -0.56 16.30 -8.20
C GLY A 627 -2.06 16.04 -8.23
N GLN A 628 -2.53 15.04 -7.48
CA GLN A 628 -3.97 14.77 -7.35
C GLN A 628 -4.69 15.93 -6.67
N ARG A 629 -4.21 16.42 -5.53
CA ARG A 629 -4.79 17.54 -4.79
C ARG A 629 -4.82 18.81 -5.63
N ALA A 630 -3.75 19.10 -6.37
CA ALA A 630 -3.67 20.20 -7.33
C ALA A 630 -4.69 20.04 -8.47
N THR A 631 -4.89 18.82 -8.97
CA THR A 631 -5.92 18.54 -10.00
C THR A 631 -7.33 18.81 -9.48
N VAL A 632 -7.63 18.40 -8.25
CA VAL A 632 -8.93 18.66 -7.60
C VAL A 632 -9.13 20.16 -7.35
N ARG A 633 -8.11 20.85 -6.85
CA ARG A 633 -8.15 22.32 -6.67
C ARG A 633 -8.34 23.05 -7.99
N LYS A 634 -7.67 22.61 -9.06
CA LYS A 634 -7.86 23.15 -10.40
C LYS A 634 -9.30 22.97 -10.88
N GLN A 635 -9.91 21.80 -10.65
CA GLN A 635 -11.33 21.59 -10.97
C GLN A 635 -12.23 22.57 -10.23
N LEU A 636 -12.03 22.76 -8.92
CA LEU A 636 -12.84 23.72 -8.14
C LEU A 636 -12.64 25.16 -8.62
N HIS A 637 -11.40 25.52 -8.99
CA HIS A 637 -11.08 26.79 -9.61
C HIS A 637 -11.81 26.98 -10.94
N ASP A 638 -11.78 25.98 -11.83
CA ASP A 638 -12.45 26.03 -13.14
C ASP A 638 -13.99 26.16 -12.99
N VAL A 639 -14.58 25.59 -11.95
CA VAL A 639 -16.01 25.79 -11.61
C VAL A 639 -16.25 27.22 -11.09
N GLY A 640 -15.38 27.73 -10.21
CA GLY A 640 -15.47 29.07 -9.66
C GLY A 640 -15.28 30.19 -10.69
N THR A 641 -14.40 30.00 -11.69
CA THR A 641 -14.24 30.94 -12.81
C THR A 641 -15.51 30.98 -13.67
N CYS A 642 -16.10 29.83 -13.97
CA CYS A 642 -17.37 29.78 -14.69
C CYS A 642 -18.52 30.43 -13.88
N LEU A 643 -18.54 30.28 -12.55
CA LEU A 643 -19.50 30.99 -11.70
C LEU A 643 -19.36 32.50 -11.82
N ALA A 644 -18.12 33.01 -11.78
CA ALA A 644 -17.85 34.43 -11.95
C ALA A 644 -18.31 34.94 -13.33
N ASP A 645 -18.05 34.19 -14.40
CA ASP A 645 -18.50 34.55 -15.75
C ASP A 645 -20.03 34.60 -15.86
N GLU A 646 -20.74 33.63 -15.26
CA GLU A 646 -22.20 33.58 -15.29
C GLU A 646 -22.85 34.67 -14.42
N LEU A 647 -22.25 35.01 -13.26
CA LEU A 647 -22.66 36.13 -12.42
C LEU A 647 -22.47 37.47 -13.13
N ALA A 648 -21.34 37.66 -13.81
CA ALA A 648 -21.06 38.86 -14.59
C ALA A 648 -22.08 39.04 -15.73
N ARG A 649 -22.45 37.96 -16.43
CA ARG A 649 -23.51 37.97 -17.45
C ARG A 649 -24.89 38.28 -16.87
N ALA A 650 -25.15 37.90 -15.62
CA ALA A 650 -26.39 38.21 -14.90
C ALA A 650 -26.42 39.63 -14.31
N GLY A 651 -25.34 40.42 -14.43
CA GLY A 651 -25.25 41.79 -13.91
C GLY A 651 -24.71 41.92 -12.49
N HIS A 652 -24.29 40.82 -11.85
CA HIS A 652 -23.73 40.78 -10.50
C HIS A 652 -22.20 40.91 -10.53
N THR A 653 -21.69 42.08 -10.94
CA THR A 653 -20.25 42.28 -11.22
C THR A 653 -19.36 42.25 -9.96
N GLU A 654 -19.82 42.79 -8.83
CA GLU A 654 -19.07 42.76 -7.56
C GLU A 654 -18.93 41.32 -7.03
N ASP A 655 -20.03 40.56 -7.03
CA ASP A 655 -20.05 39.15 -6.61
C ASP A 655 -19.20 38.28 -7.55
N ALA A 656 -19.22 38.56 -8.86
CA ALA A 656 -18.37 37.89 -9.83
C ALA A 656 -16.88 38.09 -9.53
N GLN A 657 -16.46 39.32 -9.22
CA GLN A 657 -15.07 39.60 -8.87
C GLN A 657 -14.67 38.93 -7.54
N ALA A 658 -15.56 38.93 -6.55
CA ALA A 658 -15.33 38.26 -5.27
C ALA A 658 -15.19 36.73 -5.45
N ALA A 659 -16.06 36.13 -6.25
CA ALA A 659 -16.01 34.71 -6.60
C ALA A 659 -14.71 34.34 -7.32
N LEU A 660 -14.29 35.14 -8.31
CA LEU A 660 -13.04 34.92 -9.05
C LEU A 660 -11.81 35.02 -8.15
N ASN A 661 -11.74 36.05 -7.31
CA ASN A 661 -10.64 36.23 -6.35
C ASN A 661 -10.55 35.04 -5.40
N ARG A 662 -11.69 34.51 -4.94
CA ARG A 662 -11.73 33.34 -4.06
C ARG A 662 -11.35 32.05 -4.78
N ALA A 663 -11.82 31.84 -6.01
CA ALA A 663 -11.42 30.71 -6.85
C ALA A 663 -9.90 30.69 -7.12
N ASN A 664 -9.26 31.86 -7.28
CA ASN A 664 -7.80 31.96 -7.39
C ASN A 664 -7.10 31.50 -6.10
N ARG A 665 -7.57 31.93 -4.93
CA ARG A 665 -7.03 31.49 -3.63
C ARG A 665 -7.15 29.98 -3.41
N ILE A 666 -8.24 29.35 -3.87
CA ILE A 666 -8.44 27.90 -3.72
C ILE A 666 -7.46 27.10 -4.58
N LYS A 667 -7.12 27.62 -5.76
CA LYS A 667 -6.14 27.03 -6.67
C LYS A 667 -4.74 27.02 -6.06
N GLU A 668 -4.38 28.12 -5.42
CA GLU A 668 -3.11 28.28 -4.72
C GLU A 668 -3.14 27.45 -3.43
N GLU A 669 -2.30 26.41 -3.36
CA GLU A 669 -2.07 25.78 -2.06
C GLU A 669 -1.21 26.73 -1.23
N PRO A 670 -1.60 27.07 0.02
CA PRO A 670 -0.70 27.80 0.90
C PRO A 670 0.55 26.94 1.07
N LEU A 671 1.65 27.37 0.45
CA LEU A 671 2.94 26.70 0.58
C LEU A 671 3.36 26.81 2.05
N PRO A 672 3.86 25.72 2.67
CA PRO A 672 4.53 25.86 3.95
C PRO A 672 5.68 26.86 3.79
N SER A 673 5.91 27.68 4.81
CA SER A 673 7.01 28.64 4.80
C SER A 673 8.32 27.90 4.51
N ALA A 674 9.24 28.51 3.76
CA ALA A 674 10.49 27.87 3.33
C ALA A 674 11.35 27.32 4.49
N GLN A 675 11.05 27.71 5.73
CA GLN A 675 11.65 27.18 6.95
C GLN A 675 11.24 25.72 7.24
N ASP A 676 10.11 25.21 6.74
CA ASP A 676 9.65 23.83 6.96
C ASP A 676 10.21 22.81 5.94
N ILE A 677 10.93 23.27 4.91
CA ILE A 677 11.43 22.42 3.82
C ILE A 677 12.81 21.82 4.14
N PHE A 678 13.50 22.34 5.16
CA PHE A 678 14.88 21.98 5.51
C PHE A 678 15.04 21.29 6.88
N TYR A 679 13.95 20.85 7.53
CA TYR A 679 14.01 20.13 8.81
C TYR A 679 13.43 18.71 8.76
#